data_AF-A0AAU2AYL7-F1
#
_entry.id   AF-A0AAU2AYL7-F1
#
_cell.length_a   1.000
_cell.length_b   1.000
_cell.length_c   1.000
_cell.angle_alpha   90.00
_cell.angle_beta   90.00
_cell.angle_gamma   90.00
#
_symmetry.space_group_name_H-M   'P 1'
#
loop_
_entity.id
_entity.type
_entity.pdbx_description
1 polymer ?
#
loop_
_entity_poly.entity_id
_entity_poly.type
_entity_poly.pdbx_seq_one_letter_code
_entity_poly.pdbx_strand_id
1 'polypeptide(L)'
;MVTARAAATFEPVGRSAGAARSFVRDALLGWGLPEVVDDAVVLVSELVTNAVVHAGTAAEVCCLREDGTVRIEVTDHHPERGLPSFADVPVTASERYADPDGEGGRGLLMCSALAERWGVEYSAGRKTVWFRLALPAHVAGTRYAVPATPGGELPSSTGPVHVAVVRLDDDGRVLAWNPDAEALFRHPADAVLGRPWADLAVWPQGPGTGLGLAATLRLARWEGSYGLRHAEGGTVEVYGLQVRIRDTDGTPSTLCLLVLDTDRAVLRSPARALPGDKADQAAGRLDLLAGPTSADDLDSLLQRTVERARDLLDADAAYVLLTTEDETEFEVRAATGLTTGHRRHSRFPVETGNRYDSARLPSVHEDLATRPTGLALLTGSGLRSLLTVPLKVEGRLIGSLGIAAAAPGRYDNEDALRLQFAADRVALAVESTRLSELDRLRRGSLSFLVEASDLLAGTLEHEQTLALMAQMAVPTLASWCAVYTNGDHGAAASLAFVLHEDEDRIDPLRALLDKTPAPESGPTHGVRFWAGPADTARAGGLTDSPELSGLLGETVVLPLTARNRVIGLLALGVPAGVRFRQEILELAEDLSRRAALALDNSRLYSERTATSQALQRSLLPPDLPEIPGVEVDVYYQAAGEGNEVGGDFYDLFTIREGTYGFAIGDVCGTGPEAASVTGLARHSLRLLAREGLDAPQVLSRLNAAILDEGSRSRFLTLLYGELTPRPDGSTELSLVCAGHPLPLRLRTDGQVDRAATPQPLLGVMDELDLTAEHLVLAPGEVLLCVTDGVTERREGLRMLGDDGLAEVLTGCTGLTAGAVALRVQRAVERFAPEPPSDDMAILTLRVPSQRVG
;
A
#
# COMPACT_ATOMS: atom_id res chain seq x y z
N MET A 1 35.89 -39.28 23.92
CA MET A 1 34.55 -39.75 24.39
C MET A 1 33.52 -38.69 23.99
N VAL A 2 32.27 -39.05 23.66
CA VAL A 2 31.23 -38.03 23.37
C VAL A 2 30.79 -37.41 24.69
N THR A 3 30.97 -36.10 24.84
CA THR A 3 30.69 -35.34 26.07
C THR A 3 29.36 -34.57 26.00
N ALA A 4 28.85 -34.29 24.80
CA ALA A 4 27.51 -33.72 24.58
C ALA A 4 26.96 -34.10 23.19
N ARG A 5 25.63 -34.16 23.04
CA ARG A 5 24.94 -34.48 21.78
C ARG A 5 23.67 -33.66 21.62
N ALA A 6 23.39 -33.19 20.41
CA ALA A 6 22.13 -32.55 20.02
C ALA A 6 21.73 -33.03 18.62
N ALA A 7 20.45 -33.35 18.38
CA ALA A 7 19.98 -33.77 17.05
C ALA A 7 18.60 -33.19 16.72
N ALA A 8 18.34 -32.92 15.44
CA ALA A 8 17.07 -32.44 14.92
C ALA A 8 16.85 -32.87 13.47
N THR A 9 15.58 -33.02 13.05
CA THR A 9 15.20 -33.42 11.69
C THR A 9 14.51 -32.26 10.98
N PHE A 10 14.83 -32.07 9.70
CA PHE A 10 14.33 -30.97 8.88
C PHE A 10 13.69 -31.49 7.59
N GLU A 11 12.45 -31.09 7.34
CA GLU A 11 11.68 -31.47 6.15
C GLU A 11 12.20 -30.80 4.87
N PRO A 12 11.91 -31.32 3.66
CA PRO A 12 12.44 -30.78 2.42
C PRO A 12 11.70 -29.51 1.94
N VAL A 13 11.82 -28.41 2.69
CA VAL A 13 11.23 -27.10 2.37
C VAL A 13 12.30 -26.00 2.34
N GLY A 14 12.10 -24.94 1.54
CA GLY A 14 13.13 -23.90 1.29
C GLY A 14 13.66 -23.17 2.54
N ARG A 15 12.92 -23.20 3.66
CA ARG A 15 13.34 -22.62 4.96
C ARG A 15 14.23 -23.54 5.81
N SER A 16 14.37 -24.82 5.44
CA SER A 16 15.01 -25.83 6.28
C SER A 16 16.52 -25.64 6.45
N ALA A 17 17.21 -25.12 5.43
CA ALA A 17 18.62 -24.75 5.58
C ALA A 17 18.80 -23.65 6.64
N GLY A 18 17.91 -22.64 6.67
CA GLY A 18 17.93 -21.59 7.69
C GLY A 18 17.60 -22.10 9.11
N ALA A 19 16.64 -23.02 9.22
CA ALA A 19 16.30 -23.67 10.49
C ALA A 19 17.45 -24.55 11.01
N ALA A 20 18.12 -25.30 10.14
CA ALA A 20 19.27 -26.13 10.50
C ALA A 20 20.48 -25.28 10.92
N ARG A 21 20.75 -24.15 10.24
CA ARG A 21 21.76 -23.17 10.67
C ARG A 21 21.48 -22.66 12.07
N SER A 22 20.23 -22.32 12.36
CA SER A 22 19.82 -21.81 13.68
C SER A 22 20.00 -22.88 14.75
N PHE A 23 19.55 -24.12 14.49
CA PHE A 23 19.72 -25.25 15.39
C PHE A 23 21.19 -25.55 15.74
N VAL A 24 22.08 -25.61 14.74
CA VAL A 24 23.51 -25.88 14.97
C VAL A 24 24.18 -24.72 15.70
N ARG A 25 23.83 -23.48 15.33
CA ARG A 25 24.29 -22.28 16.04
C ARG A 25 23.90 -22.35 17.52
N ASP A 26 22.64 -22.64 17.82
CA ASP A 26 22.15 -22.70 19.19
C ASP A 26 22.78 -23.84 19.99
N ALA A 27 22.98 -25.02 19.37
CA ALA A 27 23.61 -26.16 20.02
C ALA A 27 25.07 -25.87 20.42
N LEU A 28 25.86 -25.31 19.50
CA LEU A 28 27.28 -25.01 19.75
C LEU A 28 27.48 -23.82 20.68
N LEU A 29 26.62 -22.79 20.58
CA LEU A 29 26.60 -21.69 21.53
C LEU A 29 26.20 -22.15 22.93
N GLY A 30 25.21 -23.05 23.04
CA GLY A 30 24.81 -23.68 24.30
C GLY A 30 25.93 -24.50 24.95
N TRP A 31 26.91 -24.97 24.16
CA TRP A 31 28.09 -25.67 24.66
C TRP A 31 29.29 -24.75 24.93
N GLY A 32 29.16 -23.44 24.70
CA GLY A 32 30.21 -22.46 24.88
C GLY A 32 31.31 -22.53 23.80
N LEU A 33 30.95 -22.91 22.57
CA LEU A 33 31.90 -23.13 21.46
C LEU A 33 31.68 -22.15 20.28
N PRO A 34 31.65 -20.83 20.51
CA PRO A 34 31.38 -19.84 19.45
C PRO A 34 32.44 -19.82 18.35
N GLU A 35 33.66 -20.23 18.66
CA GLU A 35 34.81 -20.16 17.75
C GLU A 35 34.68 -21.08 16.53
N VAL A 36 33.81 -22.10 16.60
CA VAL A 36 33.54 -23.05 15.52
C VAL A 36 32.14 -22.90 14.92
N VAL A 37 31.36 -21.92 15.39
CA VAL A 37 29.95 -21.75 14.98
C VAL A 37 29.85 -21.34 13.52
N ASP A 38 30.63 -20.38 13.06
CA ASP A 38 30.47 -19.87 11.69
C ASP A 38 30.91 -20.92 10.66
N ASP A 39 32.03 -21.60 10.91
CA ASP A 39 32.48 -22.73 10.09
C ASP A 39 31.43 -23.86 10.09
N ALA A 40 30.87 -24.21 11.26
CA ALA A 40 29.84 -25.23 11.38
C ALA A 40 28.54 -24.86 10.64
N VAL A 41 28.09 -23.61 10.79
CA VAL A 41 26.84 -23.11 10.18
C VAL A 41 26.96 -23.06 8.66
N VAL A 42 28.11 -22.62 8.14
CA VAL A 42 28.39 -22.61 6.70
C VAL A 42 28.37 -24.04 6.15
N LEU A 43 29.11 -24.97 6.77
CA LEU A 43 29.16 -26.36 6.32
C LEU A 43 27.79 -27.06 6.41
N VAL A 44 27.02 -26.81 7.48
CA VAL A 44 25.67 -27.37 7.64
C VAL A 44 24.69 -26.79 6.61
N SER A 45 24.80 -25.50 6.31
CA SER A 45 23.98 -24.87 5.27
C SER A 45 24.15 -25.57 3.93
N GLU A 46 25.39 -25.85 3.54
CA GLU A 46 25.70 -26.53 2.28
C GLU A 46 25.23 -28.00 2.30
N LEU A 47 25.48 -28.73 3.38
CA LEU A 47 25.12 -30.15 3.48
C LEU A 47 23.60 -30.36 3.55
N VAL A 48 22.88 -29.53 4.31
CA VAL A 48 21.41 -29.60 4.42
C VAL A 48 20.74 -29.12 3.13
N THR A 49 21.29 -28.11 2.45
CA THR A 49 20.79 -27.68 1.13
C THR A 49 20.96 -28.81 0.11
N ASN A 50 22.06 -29.55 0.15
CA ASN A 50 22.24 -30.75 -0.69
C ASN A 50 21.20 -31.84 -0.40
N ALA A 51 20.90 -32.12 0.87
CA ALA A 51 19.90 -33.12 1.25
C ALA A 51 18.45 -32.69 0.94
N VAL A 52 18.12 -31.41 1.14
CA VAL A 52 16.74 -30.88 1.03
C VAL A 52 16.41 -30.42 -0.38
N VAL A 53 17.28 -29.65 -1.03
CA VAL A 53 17.00 -29.05 -2.35
C VAL A 53 17.36 -30.00 -3.48
N HIS A 54 18.51 -30.67 -3.38
CA HIS A 54 18.99 -31.53 -4.48
C HIS A 54 18.52 -32.99 -4.37
N ALA A 55 18.40 -33.54 -3.15
CA ALA A 55 17.87 -34.90 -2.94
C ALA A 55 16.36 -34.95 -2.61
N GLY A 56 15.75 -33.82 -2.19
CA GLY A 56 14.31 -33.73 -1.92
C GLY A 56 13.85 -34.52 -0.69
N THR A 57 14.76 -34.87 0.21
CA THR A 57 14.49 -35.74 1.38
C THR A 57 14.61 -34.97 2.68
N ALA A 58 13.93 -35.45 3.74
CA ALA A 58 14.17 -34.94 5.08
C ALA A 58 15.63 -35.21 5.52
N ALA A 59 16.23 -34.22 6.17
CA ALA A 59 17.62 -34.25 6.63
C ALA A 59 17.67 -34.30 8.16
N GLU A 60 18.35 -35.29 8.72
CA GLU A 60 18.62 -35.39 10.15
C GLU A 60 20.01 -34.80 10.44
N VAL A 61 20.11 -33.78 11.29
CA VAL A 61 21.36 -33.15 11.69
C VAL A 61 21.68 -33.50 13.14
N CYS A 62 22.88 -34.02 13.40
CA CYS A 62 23.35 -34.40 14.73
C CYS A 62 24.71 -33.75 15.04
N CYS A 63 24.78 -32.95 16.11
CA CYS A 63 26.01 -32.41 16.66
C CYS A 63 26.50 -33.29 17.81
N LEU A 64 27.81 -33.56 17.83
CA LEU A 64 28.50 -34.39 18.81
C LEU A 64 29.74 -33.64 19.31
N ARG A 65 29.83 -33.37 20.61
CA ARG A 65 31.04 -32.84 21.24
C ARG A 65 31.94 -34.00 21.65
N GLU A 66 33.18 -33.98 21.19
CA GLU A 66 34.21 -34.96 21.53
C GLU A 66 35.38 -34.25 22.23
N ASP A 67 36.28 -35.00 22.86
CA ASP A 67 37.43 -34.41 23.55
C ASP A 67 38.30 -33.61 22.56
N GLY A 68 38.28 -32.28 22.68
CA GLY A 68 39.04 -31.36 21.83
C GLY A 68 38.48 -31.11 20.43
N THR A 69 37.31 -31.68 20.07
CA THR A 69 36.73 -31.51 18.73
C THR A 69 35.19 -31.52 18.76
N VAL A 70 34.56 -31.02 17.69
CA VAL A 70 33.12 -31.12 17.47
C VAL A 70 32.87 -31.82 16.15
N ARG A 71 32.06 -32.87 16.16
CA ARG A 71 31.63 -33.62 14.97
C ARG A 71 30.17 -33.29 14.67
N ILE A 72 29.85 -33.00 13.43
CA ILE A 72 28.48 -32.76 12.96
C ILE A 72 28.18 -33.73 11.84
N GLU A 73 27.00 -34.34 11.89
CA GLU A 73 26.52 -35.36 10.98
C GLU A 73 25.22 -34.89 10.33
N VAL A 74 25.08 -35.06 9.02
CA VAL A 74 23.87 -34.79 8.25
C VAL A 74 23.48 -36.07 7.52
N THR A 75 22.34 -36.65 7.89
CA THR A 75 21.83 -37.91 7.34
C THR A 75 20.62 -37.66 6.45
N ASP A 76 20.67 -38.19 5.23
CA ASP A 76 19.53 -38.27 4.31
C ASP A 76 19.02 -39.72 4.17
N HIS A 77 17.76 -39.85 3.76
CA HIS A 77 17.06 -41.12 3.57
C HIS A 77 16.78 -41.37 2.08
N HIS A 78 17.65 -42.08 1.37
CA HIS A 78 17.42 -42.42 -0.04
C HIS A 78 17.46 -43.93 -0.31
N PRO A 79 16.38 -44.55 -0.85
CA PRO A 79 16.43 -45.79 -1.61
C PRO A 79 16.63 -45.46 -3.11
N GLU A 80 17.46 -46.24 -3.81
CA GLU A 80 17.65 -46.19 -5.29
C GLU A 80 18.59 -45.12 -5.89
N ARG A 81 19.91 -45.32 -5.75
CA ARG A 81 20.88 -45.12 -6.85
C ARG A 81 22.21 -45.79 -6.51
N GLY A 82 22.63 -46.74 -7.34
CA GLY A 82 23.88 -47.48 -7.18
C GLY A 82 25.12 -46.59 -7.36
N LEU A 83 26.14 -46.84 -6.54
CA LEU A 83 27.46 -46.20 -6.58
C LEU A 83 28.24 -46.58 -7.85
N PRO A 84 29.03 -45.67 -8.45
CA PRO A 84 30.27 -46.05 -9.10
C PRO A 84 31.31 -46.42 -8.02
N SER A 85 31.99 -47.54 -8.24
CA SER A 85 33.04 -48.10 -7.38
C SER A 85 34.18 -47.12 -7.09
N PHE A 86 34.35 -46.74 -5.82
CA PHE A 86 35.55 -46.08 -5.30
C PHE A 86 36.40 -47.08 -4.51
N ALA A 87 36.89 -48.10 -5.19
CA ALA A 87 38.03 -48.88 -4.73
C ALA A 87 39.23 -48.43 -5.57
N ASP A 88 40.31 -48.02 -4.91
CA ASP A 88 41.65 -47.74 -5.47
C ASP A 88 41.89 -46.40 -6.18
N VAL A 89 41.78 -45.26 -5.48
CA VAL A 89 42.41 -43.99 -5.93
C VAL A 89 43.33 -43.42 -4.84
N PRO A 90 44.65 -43.26 -5.09
CA PRO A 90 45.60 -42.71 -4.11
C PRO A 90 45.40 -41.20 -3.88
N VAL A 91 45.87 -40.72 -2.72
CA VAL A 91 45.72 -39.37 -2.13
C VAL A 91 46.40 -38.23 -2.94
N THR A 92 46.74 -38.43 -4.20
CA THR A 92 47.46 -37.44 -5.03
C THR A 92 46.85 -37.32 -6.41
N ALA A 93 45.67 -36.71 -6.51
CA ALA A 93 45.09 -36.29 -7.79
C ALA A 93 44.15 -35.09 -7.59
N SER A 94 44.73 -33.91 -7.41
CA SER A 94 44.03 -32.63 -7.22
C SER A 94 43.59 -31.96 -8.54
N GLU A 95 43.62 -32.65 -9.69
CA GLU A 95 43.49 -31.97 -11.00
C GLU A 95 42.42 -32.54 -11.95
N ARG A 96 41.41 -33.28 -11.45
CA ARG A 96 40.25 -33.65 -12.28
C ARG A 96 38.91 -33.48 -11.56
N TYR A 97 38.60 -32.24 -11.19
CA TYR A 97 37.23 -31.79 -10.92
C TYR A 97 37.10 -30.34 -11.40
N ALA A 98 37.11 -30.18 -12.73
CA ALA A 98 36.79 -28.92 -13.39
C ALA A 98 35.80 -29.23 -14.51
N ASP A 99 34.54 -29.40 -14.12
CA ASP A 99 33.40 -29.09 -14.97
C ASP A 99 32.79 -27.79 -14.38
N PRO A 100 32.92 -26.63 -15.06
CA PRO A 100 32.47 -25.35 -14.51
C PRO A 100 30.95 -25.21 -14.39
N ASP A 101 30.18 -26.05 -15.08
CA ASP A 101 28.72 -25.89 -15.25
C ASP A 101 27.88 -26.97 -14.55
N GLY A 102 28.50 -27.85 -13.75
CA GLY A 102 27.80 -28.89 -12.96
C GLY A 102 27.58 -28.50 -11.49
N GLU A 103 26.33 -28.36 -11.05
CA GLU A 103 25.95 -27.94 -9.68
C GLU A 103 26.28 -28.96 -8.55
N GLY A 104 26.68 -30.19 -8.87
CA GLY A 104 26.94 -31.24 -7.88
C GLY A 104 28.40 -31.36 -7.46
N GLY A 105 28.84 -30.64 -6.42
CA GLY A 105 30.16 -30.91 -5.81
C GLY A 105 30.77 -29.85 -4.86
N ARG A 106 30.22 -28.63 -4.79
CA ARG A 106 30.82 -27.52 -4.00
C ARG A 106 30.78 -27.74 -2.48
N GLY A 107 29.74 -28.36 -1.94
CA GLY A 107 29.60 -28.57 -0.49
C GLY A 107 30.69 -29.48 0.12
N LEU A 108 31.20 -30.46 -0.64
CA LEU A 108 32.28 -31.33 -0.18
C LEU A 108 33.66 -30.65 -0.28
N LEU A 109 33.84 -29.73 -1.24
CA LEU A 109 35.04 -28.89 -1.32
C LEU A 109 35.14 -27.96 -0.11
N MET A 110 34.02 -27.42 0.38
CA MET A 110 34.00 -26.61 1.60
C MET A 110 34.30 -27.43 2.85
N CYS A 111 33.78 -28.66 2.96
CA CYS A 111 34.16 -29.60 4.03
C CYS A 111 35.67 -29.89 4.03
N SER A 112 36.29 -30.01 2.85
CA SER A 112 37.74 -30.22 2.74
C SER A 112 38.60 -29.01 3.10
N ALA A 113 38.03 -27.79 3.05
CA ALA A 113 38.73 -26.55 3.34
C ALA A 113 38.60 -26.11 4.80
N LEU A 114 37.44 -26.36 5.42
CA LEU A 114 37.10 -25.84 6.75
C LEU A 114 37.13 -26.90 7.87
N ALA A 115 37.00 -28.19 7.54
CA ALA A 115 37.01 -29.25 8.54
C ALA A 115 38.38 -29.90 8.71
N GLU A 116 38.70 -30.30 9.95
CA GLU A 116 39.91 -31.06 10.24
C GLU A 116 39.85 -32.45 9.58
N ARG A 117 38.67 -33.07 9.61
CA ARG A 117 38.34 -34.32 8.92
C ARG A 117 36.88 -34.34 8.53
N TRP A 118 36.56 -34.99 7.43
CA TRP A 118 35.18 -35.24 7.02
C TRP A 118 35.08 -36.61 6.35
N GLY A 119 33.86 -37.15 6.24
CA GLY A 119 33.62 -38.44 5.62
C GLY A 119 32.16 -38.64 5.24
N VAL A 120 31.91 -39.71 4.50
CA VAL A 120 30.56 -40.15 4.12
C VAL A 120 30.39 -41.61 4.51
N GLU A 121 29.33 -41.91 5.23
CA GLU A 121 28.95 -43.25 5.63
C GLU A 121 27.65 -43.66 4.93
N TYR A 122 27.65 -44.86 4.35
CA TYR A 122 26.47 -45.44 3.69
C TYR A 122 25.98 -46.63 4.51
N SER A 123 24.68 -46.65 4.79
CA SER A 123 23.97 -47.79 5.39
C SER A 123 22.74 -48.13 4.54
N ALA A 124 22.09 -49.27 4.79
CA ALA A 124 20.92 -49.70 4.03
C ALA A 124 19.79 -48.65 4.13
N GLY A 125 19.65 -47.83 3.09
CA GLY A 125 18.64 -46.77 2.97
C GLY A 125 18.99 -45.42 3.61
N ARG A 126 20.25 -45.17 4.01
CA ARG A 126 20.71 -43.90 4.59
C ARG A 126 22.10 -43.51 4.12
N LYS A 127 22.32 -42.22 3.87
CA LYS A 127 23.64 -41.63 3.64
C LYS A 127 23.89 -40.56 4.70
N THR A 128 24.99 -40.68 5.43
CA THR A 128 25.41 -39.70 6.43
C THR A 128 26.69 -39.03 5.97
N VAL A 129 26.66 -37.70 5.79
CA VAL A 129 27.86 -36.89 5.58
C VAL A 129 28.23 -36.24 6.91
N TRP A 130 29.47 -36.40 7.34
CA TRP A 130 29.93 -35.86 8.62
C TRP A 130 31.23 -35.08 8.47
N PHE A 131 31.43 -34.09 9.34
CA PHE A 131 32.67 -33.32 9.43
C PHE A 131 33.03 -33.02 10.88
N ARG A 132 34.32 -32.81 11.16
CA ARG A 132 34.89 -32.57 12.49
C ARG A 132 35.69 -31.27 12.49
N LEU A 133 35.41 -30.40 13.46
CA LEU A 133 36.09 -29.13 13.71
C LEU A 133 36.94 -29.23 14.98
N ALA A 134 38.17 -28.70 14.93
CA ALA A 134 39.06 -28.64 16.08
C ALA A 134 38.65 -27.51 17.03
N LEU A 135 38.67 -27.77 18.34
CA LEU A 135 38.46 -26.72 19.34
C LEU A 135 39.79 -26.04 19.68
N PRO A 136 39.92 -24.71 19.56
CA PRO A 136 41.14 -24.00 19.90
C PRO A 136 41.46 -24.08 21.40
N ALA A 137 42.75 -24.09 21.74
CA ALA A 137 43.19 -24.06 23.13
C ALA A 137 42.93 -22.66 23.74
N HIS A 138 42.23 -22.60 24.87
CA HIS A 138 41.81 -21.35 25.53
C HIS A 138 42.97 -20.37 25.80
N VAL A 139 42.80 -19.10 25.40
CA VAL A 139 43.71 -17.97 25.74
C VAL A 139 42.98 -16.98 26.67
N ALA A 140 43.64 -16.52 27.74
CA ALA A 140 43.05 -15.66 28.77
C ALA A 140 42.67 -14.24 28.27
N GLY A 141 41.56 -13.66 28.77
CA GLY A 141 41.27 -12.21 28.69
C GLY A 141 39.93 -11.75 28.09
N THR A 142 39.16 -12.61 27.42
CA THR A 142 37.73 -12.39 27.11
C THR A 142 36.97 -13.67 27.40
N ARG A 143 35.79 -13.56 28.01
CA ARG A 143 34.94 -14.70 28.31
C ARG A 143 33.51 -14.44 27.87
N TYR A 144 32.92 -15.41 27.18
CA TYR A 144 31.48 -15.44 27.00
C TYR A 144 30.84 -15.72 28.36
N ALA A 145 29.83 -14.95 28.74
CA ALA A 145 29.09 -15.21 29.97
C ALA A 145 28.19 -16.43 29.75
N VAL A 146 28.75 -17.63 29.91
CA VAL A 146 28.00 -18.88 29.99
C VAL A 146 27.51 -19.04 31.44
N PRO A 147 26.29 -19.57 31.69
CA PRO A 147 25.91 -19.97 33.04
C PRO A 147 26.99 -20.91 33.58
N ALA A 148 27.67 -20.51 34.67
CA ALA A 148 28.53 -21.45 35.35
C ALA A 148 27.64 -22.60 35.82
N THR A 149 27.88 -23.83 35.36
CA THR A 149 27.35 -25.00 36.03
C THR A 149 27.81 -24.87 37.49
N PRO A 150 26.90 -24.89 38.48
CA PRO A 150 27.31 -24.84 39.87
C PRO A 150 28.23 -26.02 40.10
N GLY A 151 29.54 -25.75 40.23
CA GLY A 151 30.60 -26.75 40.27
C GLY A 151 30.58 -27.65 41.51
N GLY A 152 29.46 -27.70 42.24
CA GLY A 152 29.26 -28.50 43.44
C GLY A 152 27.89 -29.17 43.56
N GLU A 153 26.99 -29.08 42.58
CA GLU A 153 25.62 -29.65 42.70
C GLU A 153 25.16 -30.43 41.46
N LEU A 154 26.02 -31.29 40.89
CA LEU A 154 25.51 -32.42 40.11
C LEU A 154 25.22 -33.56 41.11
N PRO A 155 23.98 -34.08 41.19
CA PRO A 155 23.69 -35.21 42.06
C PRO A 155 24.50 -36.42 41.62
N SER A 156 25.13 -37.10 42.58
CA SER A 156 25.71 -38.41 42.35
C SER A 156 24.57 -39.41 42.15
N SER A 157 24.13 -39.63 40.91
CA SER A 157 23.21 -40.74 40.62
C SER A 157 23.99 -42.05 40.65
N THR A 158 23.68 -42.93 41.60
CA THR A 158 24.14 -44.32 41.60
C THR A 158 23.35 -45.12 40.56
N GLY A 159 23.58 -44.88 39.26
CA GLY A 159 22.98 -45.63 38.15
C GLY A 159 22.32 -44.79 37.04
N PRO A 160 21.83 -45.43 35.97
CA PRO A 160 21.10 -44.76 34.89
C PRO A 160 19.77 -44.19 35.39
N VAL A 161 19.44 -42.96 35.01
CA VAL A 161 18.15 -42.34 35.34
C VAL A 161 17.06 -42.95 34.48
N HIS A 162 16.08 -43.58 35.12
CA HIS A 162 14.91 -44.13 34.43
C HIS A 162 13.83 -43.06 34.27
N VAL A 163 13.29 -42.91 33.05
CA VAL A 163 12.19 -41.98 32.75
C VAL A 163 10.94 -42.79 32.41
N ALA A 164 10.02 -42.86 33.37
CA ALA A 164 8.74 -43.50 33.17
C ALA A 164 7.83 -42.63 32.30
N VAL A 165 7.30 -43.21 31.22
CA VAL A 165 6.39 -42.57 30.27
C VAL A 165 5.05 -43.27 30.34
N VAL A 166 4.02 -42.51 30.70
CA VAL A 166 2.67 -43.01 30.92
C VAL A 166 1.68 -42.18 30.11
N ARG A 167 0.82 -42.83 29.33
CA ARG A 167 -0.25 -42.16 28.58
C ARG A 167 -1.59 -42.43 29.25
N LEU A 168 -2.42 -41.40 29.40
CA LEU A 168 -3.76 -41.48 29.97
C LEU A 168 -4.81 -41.06 28.95
N ASP A 169 -6.01 -41.64 29.02
CA ASP A 169 -7.18 -41.17 28.25
C ASP A 169 -7.81 -39.90 28.88
N ASP A 170 -8.88 -39.40 28.25
CA ASP A 170 -9.60 -38.20 28.72
C ASP A 170 -10.28 -38.38 30.09
N ASP A 171 -10.56 -39.64 30.48
CA ASP A 171 -11.13 -40.02 31.77
C ASP A 171 -10.05 -40.30 32.84
N GLY A 172 -8.77 -40.16 32.49
CA GLY A 172 -7.63 -40.36 33.38
C GLY A 172 -7.29 -41.82 33.64
N ARG A 173 -7.60 -42.75 32.73
CA ARG A 173 -7.18 -44.16 32.78
C ARG A 173 -5.92 -44.40 31.97
N VAL A 174 -5.10 -45.36 32.41
CA VAL A 174 -3.79 -45.66 31.78
C VAL A 174 -3.98 -46.37 30.44
N LEU A 175 -3.54 -45.73 29.35
CA LEU A 175 -3.51 -46.25 27.99
C LEU A 175 -2.17 -46.85 27.59
N ALA A 176 -1.06 -46.36 28.15
CA ALA A 176 0.28 -46.86 27.84
C ALA A 176 1.19 -46.77 29.06
N TRP A 177 2.09 -47.76 29.19
CA TRP A 177 3.01 -47.93 30.30
C TRP A 177 4.34 -48.48 29.76
N ASN A 178 5.42 -47.71 29.87
CA ASN A 178 6.71 -48.11 29.29
C ASN A 178 7.55 -49.00 30.24
N PRO A 179 8.58 -49.70 29.74
CA PRO A 179 9.43 -50.57 30.56
C PRO A 179 10.13 -49.86 31.74
N ASP A 180 10.46 -48.57 31.60
CA ASP A 180 11.04 -47.79 32.70
C ASP A 180 10.02 -47.52 33.82
N ALA A 181 8.72 -47.40 33.49
CA ALA A 181 7.65 -47.35 34.49
C ALA A 181 7.46 -48.70 35.20
N GLU A 182 7.62 -49.83 34.50
CA GLU A 182 7.67 -51.15 35.14
C GLU A 182 8.88 -51.29 36.07
N ALA A 183 10.04 -50.77 35.67
CA ALA A 183 11.26 -50.81 36.47
C ALA A 183 11.14 -49.94 37.73
N LEU A 184 10.57 -48.73 37.61
CA LEU A 184 10.43 -47.76 38.70
C LEU A 184 9.32 -48.12 39.70
N PHE A 185 8.19 -48.67 39.24
CA PHE A 185 7.02 -48.89 40.09
C PHE A 185 6.68 -50.37 40.33
N ARG A 186 7.39 -51.29 39.65
CA ARG A 186 7.24 -52.76 39.74
C ARG A 186 5.86 -53.30 39.43
N HIS A 187 5.04 -52.51 38.72
CA HIS A 187 3.81 -53.00 38.12
C HIS A 187 4.05 -53.34 36.64
N PRO A 188 3.77 -54.57 36.19
CA PRO A 188 3.82 -54.90 34.77
C PRO A 188 2.67 -54.19 34.03
N ALA A 189 2.87 -53.84 32.76
CA ALA A 189 1.92 -53.03 31.98
C ALA A 189 0.50 -53.64 31.95
N ASP A 190 0.39 -54.96 31.82
CA ASP A 190 -0.90 -55.68 31.80
C ASP A 190 -1.72 -55.53 33.09
N ALA A 191 -1.07 -55.31 34.24
CA ALA A 191 -1.72 -55.08 35.54
C ALA A 191 -2.15 -53.62 35.77
N VAL A 192 -1.75 -52.70 34.88
CA VAL A 192 -1.94 -51.24 35.03
C VAL A 192 -2.82 -50.65 33.95
N LEU A 193 -2.75 -51.18 32.72
CA LEU A 193 -3.54 -50.71 31.59
C LEU A 193 -5.05 -50.76 31.90
N GLY A 194 -5.75 -49.67 31.58
CA GLY A 194 -7.18 -49.47 31.82
C GLY A 194 -7.54 -49.07 33.26
N ARG A 195 -6.60 -49.05 34.21
CA ARG A 195 -6.87 -48.61 35.60
C ARG A 195 -6.91 -47.07 35.71
N PRO A 196 -7.73 -46.51 36.61
CA PRO A 196 -7.71 -45.08 36.91
C PRO A 196 -6.35 -44.63 37.47
N TRP A 197 -5.81 -43.51 36.98
CA TRP A 197 -4.56 -42.94 37.46
C TRP A 197 -4.58 -42.61 38.96
N ALA A 198 -5.76 -42.24 39.48
CA ALA A 198 -5.99 -41.95 40.90
C ALA A 198 -5.75 -43.14 41.83
N ASP A 199 -5.83 -44.38 41.32
CA ASP A 199 -5.56 -45.58 42.11
C ASP A 199 -4.07 -45.80 42.30
N LEU A 200 -3.23 -45.22 41.44
CA LEU A 200 -1.78 -45.31 41.46
C LEU A 200 -1.16 -44.08 42.12
N ALA A 201 -1.69 -42.89 41.84
CA ALA A 201 -1.18 -41.61 42.35
C ALA A 201 -1.62 -41.34 43.79
N VAL A 202 -0.64 -41.08 44.66
CA VAL A 202 -0.81 -40.52 46.00
C VAL A 202 -0.59 -39.01 45.90
N TRP A 203 -1.68 -38.29 45.63
CA TRP A 203 -1.64 -36.84 45.41
C TRP A 203 -1.56 -36.06 46.74
N PRO A 204 -0.67 -35.06 46.88
CA PRO A 204 -0.55 -34.27 48.10
C PRO A 204 -1.84 -33.48 48.36
N GLN A 205 -2.44 -33.64 49.55
CA GLN A 205 -3.55 -32.83 50.04
C GLN A 205 -2.99 -31.82 51.06
N GLY A 206 -2.51 -30.67 50.58
CA GLY A 206 -1.91 -29.63 51.42
C GLY A 206 -2.36 -28.21 51.01
N PRO A 207 -2.36 -27.23 51.93
CA PRO A 207 -2.89 -25.90 51.67
C PRO A 207 -1.93 -25.09 50.78
N GLY A 208 -2.35 -24.79 49.55
CA GLY A 208 -1.57 -23.96 48.62
C GLY A 208 -1.71 -24.35 47.14
N THR A 209 -2.16 -25.58 46.85
CA THR A 209 -2.50 -26.06 45.50
C THR A 209 -3.90 -26.67 45.52
N GLY A 210 -4.94 -25.82 45.55
CA GLY A 210 -6.34 -26.22 45.72
C GLY A 210 -7.00 -27.01 44.56
N LEU A 211 -6.22 -27.70 43.73
CA LEU A 211 -6.71 -28.51 42.61
C LEU A 211 -6.48 -30.00 42.92
N GLY A 212 -7.57 -30.76 43.00
CA GLY A 212 -7.51 -32.23 43.09
C GLY A 212 -6.92 -32.84 41.80
N LEU A 213 -6.38 -34.07 41.90
CA LEU A 213 -5.74 -34.79 40.78
C LEU A 213 -6.54 -34.72 39.47
N ALA A 214 -7.85 -34.90 39.52
CA ALA A 214 -8.73 -34.85 38.35
C ALA A 214 -8.77 -33.46 37.67
N ALA A 215 -8.62 -32.38 38.44
CA ALA A 215 -8.55 -31.03 37.89
C ALA A 215 -7.16 -30.72 37.32
N THR A 216 -6.09 -31.26 37.91
CA THR A 216 -4.73 -31.15 37.39
C THR A 216 -4.55 -31.85 36.04
N LEU A 217 -5.11 -33.06 35.89
CA LEU A 217 -5.07 -33.80 34.62
C LEU A 217 -5.81 -33.08 33.47
N ARG A 218 -6.70 -32.12 33.79
CA ARG A 218 -7.39 -31.31 32.78
C ARG A 218 -6.58 -30.11 32.30
N LEU A 219 -5.51 -29.73 33.01
CA LEU A 219 -4.64 -28.62 32.61
C LEU A 219 -3.88 -28.96 31.32
N ALA A 220 -3.57 -27.94 30.52
CA ALA A 220 -2.78 -28.11 29.31
C ALA A 220 -1.36 -28.63 29.61
N ARG A 221 -0.80 -28.18 30.75
CA ARG A 221 0.49 -28.60 31.27
C ARG A 221 0.51 -28.46 32.80
N TRP A 222 1.20 -29.37 33.48
CA TRP A 222 1.46 -29.30 34.92
C TRP A 222 2.81 -29.94 35.26
N GLU A 223 3.51 -29.43 36.27
CA GLU A 223 4.70 -30.07 36.82
C GLU A 223 4.70 -30.01 38.35
N GLY A 224 5.26 -31.03 38.99
CA GLY A 224 5.39 -31.06 40.44
C GLY A 224 5.70 -32.44 41.00
N SER A 225 6.03 -32.47 42.29
CA SER A 225 6.33 -33.69 43.02
C SER A 225 5.08 -34.28 43.66
N TYR A 226 4.92 -35.59 43.57
CA TYR A 226 3.83 -36.34 44.20
C TYR A 226 4.23 -37.82 44.38
N GLY A 227 3.46 -38.57 45.18
CA GLY A 227 3.73 -39.99 45.41
C GLY A 227 3.06 -40.89 44.39
N LEU A 228 3.67 -42.03 44.08
CA LEU A 228 3.07 -43.14 43.33
C LEU A 228 3.17 -44.45 44.12
N ARG A 229 2.11 -45.26 44.12
CA ARG A 229 2.06 -46.55 44.83
C ARG A 229 2.92 -47.60 44.11
N HIS A 230 3.96 -48.07 44.78
CA HIS A 230 4.80 -49.18 44.38
C HIS A 230 4.08 -50.52 44.58
N ALA A 231 4.31 -51.50 43.71
CA ALA A 231 3.63 -52.81 43.76
C ALA A 231 3.81 -53.59 45.07
N GLU A 232 4.95 -53.40 45.75
CA GLU A 232 5.29 -54.08 47.01
C GLU A 232 4.74 -53.39 48.28
N GLY A 233 3.90 -52.35 48.15
CA GLY A 233 3.18 -51.73 49.27
C GLY A 233 3.77 -50.43 49.84
N GLY A 234 4.67 -49.77 49.12
CA GLY A 234 5.25 -48.46 49.47
C GLY A 234 4.79 -47.32 48.55
N THR A 235 5.11 -46.07 48.89
CA THR A 235 4.93 -44.91 47.98
C THR A 235 6.30 -44.42 47.54
N VAL A 236 6.51 -44.28 46.24
CA VAL A 236 7.71 -43.70 45.63
C VAL A 236 7.42 -42.24 45.32
N GLU A 237 8.24 -41.32 45.82
CA GLU A 237 8.14 -39.92 45.44
C GLU A 237 8.73 -39.69 44.06
N VAL A 238 7.91 -39.09 43.20
CA VAL A 238 8.27 -38.78 41.82
C VAL A 238 8.07 -37.31 41.53
N TYR A 239 8.88 -36.78 40.62
CA TYR A 239 8.60 -35.53 39.95
C TYR A 239 7.97 -35.84 38.59
N GLY A 240 6.78 -35.29 38.35
CA GLY A 240 6.06 -35.52 37.11
C GLY A 240 5.86 -34.26 36.28
N LEU A 241 6.06 -34.39 34.97
CA LEU A 241 5.65 -33.42 33.96
C LEU A 241 4.47 -34.02 33.18
N GLN A 242 3.34 -33.34 33.23
CA GLN A 242 2.12 -33.70 32.52
C GLN A 242 1.87 -32.73 31.38
N VAL A 243 1.59 -33.25 30.19
CA VAL A 243 1.27 -32.45 28.99
C VAL A 243 0.09 -33.09 28.28
N ARG A 244 -0.90 -32.28 27.94
CA ARG A 244 -2.05 -32.74 27.15
C ARG A 244 -1.69 -32.79 25.67
N ILE A 245 -1.88 -33.95 25.07
CA ILE A 245 -1.58 -34.23 23.67
C ILE A 245 -2.87 -34.70 22.96
N ARG A 246 -2.85 -34.75 21.63
CA ARG A 246 -3.90 -35.39 20.83
C ARG A 246 -3.29 -36.57 20.10
N ASP A 247 -3.98 -37.70 20.11
CA ASP A 247 -3.53 -38.88 19.35
C ASP A 247 -3.75 -38.67 17.84
N THR A 248 -3.26 -39.58 16.99
CA THR A 248 -3.39 -39.50 15.52
C THR A 248 -4.84 -39.40 15.02
N ASP A 249 -5.82 -39.84 15.83
CA ASP A 249 -7.26 -39.75 15.53
C ASP A 249 -7.92 -38.48 16.10
N GLY A 250 -7.14 -37.55 16.68
CA GLY A 250 -7.61 -36.26 17.21
C GLY A 250 -8.17 -36.29 18.64
N THR A 251 -8.26 -37.47 19.25
CA THR A 251 -8.76 -37.67 20.63
C THR A 251 -7.76 -37.12 21.66
N PRO A 252 -8.20 -36.28 22.62
CA PRO A 252 -7.33 -35.76 23.67
C PRO A 252 -6.85 -36.89 24.60
N SER A 253 -5.55 -36.93 24.87
CA SER A 253 -4.91 -37.83 25.83
C SER A 253 -3.87 -37.05 26.64
N THR A 254 -3.47 -37.57 27.81
CA THR A 254 -2.49 -36.90 28.68
C THR A 254 -1.21 -37.73 28.76
N LEU A 255 -0.07 -37.12 28.44
CA LEU A 255 1.25 -37.74 28.58
C LEU A 255 1.86 -37.32 29.91
N CYS A 256 2.26 -38.30 30.71
CA CYS A 256 2.95 -38.10 31.98
C CYS A 256 4.37 -38.65 31.88
N LEU A 257 5.36 -37.78 32.04
CA LEU A 257 6.77 -38.13 32.17
C LEU A 257 7.15 -38.08 33.65
N LEU A 258 7.75 -39.13 34.17
CA LEU A 258 8.00 -39.30 35.60
C LEU A 258 9.44 -39.75 35.84
N VAL A 259 10.08 -39.12 36.82
CA VAL A 259 11.38 -39.53 37.38
C VAL A 259 11.28 -39.55 38.90
N LEU A 260 12.22 -40.21 39.58
CA LEU A 260 12.35 -40.07 41.04
C LEU A 260 12.52 -38.60 41.41
N ASP A 261 11.96 -38.14 42.52
CA ASP A 261 12.08 -36.73 42.91
C ASP A 261 13.54 -36.28 43.09
N THR A 262 14.43 -37.21 43.46
CA THR A 262 15.89 -36.99 43.52
C THR A 262 16.49 -36.63 42.17
N ASP A 263 15.90 -37.11 41.07
CA ASP A 263 16.34 -36.90 39.68
C ASP A 263 15.50 -35.83 38.97
N ARG A 264 14.70 -35.04 39.70
CA ARG A 264 13.78 -34.04 39.13
C ARG A 264 14.42 -33.04 38.17
N ALA A 265 15.73 -32.80 38.30
CA ALA A 265 16.49 -31.95 37.39
C ALA A 265 16.43 -32.42 35.92
N VAL A 266 16.16 -33.69 35.67
CA VAL A 266 16.03 -34.28 34.32
C VAL A 266 14.76 -33.82 33.60
N LEU A 267 13.65 -33.65 34.33
CA LEU A 267 12.35 -33.26 33.75
C LEU A 267 11.97 -31.80 34.03
N ARG A 268 12.60 -31.17 35.02
CA ARG A 268 12.36 -29.78 35.38
C ARG A 268 12.87 -28.89 34.25
N SER A 269 11.96 -28.20 33.56
CA SER A 269 12.37 -27.05 32.75
C SER A 269 13.06 -26.06 33.68
N PRO A 270 14.16 -25.39 33.28
CA PRO A 270 14.89 -24.48 34.16
C PRO A 270 13.95 -23.39 34.69
N ALA A 271 13.43 -23.61 35.90
CA ALA A 271 12.55 -22.69 36.57
C ALA A 271 13.44 -21.56 37.09
N ARG A 272 13.25 -20.37 36.52
CA ARG A 272 13.68 -19.08 37.07
C ARG A 272 13.26 -19.06 38.55
N ALA A 273 14.19 -19.37 39.44
CA ALA A 273 13.93 -19.38 40.86
C ALA A 273 13.71 -17.93 41.31
N LEU A 274 12.50 -17.63 41.81
CA LEU A 274 12.26 -16.47 42.64
C LEU A 274 12.91 -16.74 44.01
N PRO A 275 13.90 -15.94 44.47
CA PRO A 275 14.45 -16.11 45.79
C PRO A 275 13.45 -15.56 46.82
N GLY A 276 13.10 -16.41 47.78
CA GLY A 276 12.36 -16.01 48.96
C GLY A 276 13.09 -14.96 49.81
N ASP A 277 12.28 -14.05 50.34
CA ASP A 277 12.48 -13.27 51.58
C ASP A 277 13.67 -12.29 51.72
N LYS A 278 14.33 -11.92 50.63
CA LYS A 278 15.10 -10.65 50.55
C LYS A 278 14.80 -9.82 49.29
N ALA A 279 13.82 -10.22 48.49
CA ALA A 279 13.56 -9.64 47.17
C ALA A 279 12.80 -8.30 47.18
N ASP A 280 12.13 -7.93 48.27
CA ASP A 280 11.28 -6.73 48.30
C ASP A 280 12.06 -5.41 48.26
N GLN A 281 13.37 -5.42 48.55
CA GLN A 281 14.25 -4.24 48.36
C GLN A 281 15.03 -4.25 47.04
N ALA A 282 15.16 -5.41 46.37
CA ALA A 282 15.89 -5.54 45.10
C ALA A 282 14.97 -5.44 43.87
N ALA A 283 13.70 -5.83 43.99
CA ALA A 283 12.70 -5.69 42.93
C ALA A 283 12.48 -4.22 42.53
N GLY A 284 12.59 -3.28 43.48
CA GLY A 284 12.55 -1.84 43.19
C GLY A 284 13.79 -1.29 42.46
N ARG A 285 14.93 -2.00 42.46
CA ARG A 285 16.19 -1.57 41.80
C ARG A 285 16.39 -2.17 40.40
N LEU A 286 15.81 -3.35 40.12
CA LEU A 286 15.93 -4.03 38.81
C LEU A 286 14.75 -3.77 37.86
N ASP A 287 13.77 -2.96 38.26
CA ASP A 287 12.62 -2.66 37.41
C ASP A 287 12.90 -1.45 36.49
N LEU A 288 13.59 -1.72 35.37
CA LEU A 288 13.81 -0.75 34.30
C LEU A 288 12.50 -0.21 33.69
N LEU A 289 11.33 -0.71 34.10
CA LEU A 289 10.01 -0.35 33.58
C LEU A 289 9.04 0.24 34.63
N ALA A 290 9.46 0.51 35.88
CA ALA A 290 8.57 1.03 36.94
C ALA A 290 8.29 2.54 36.84
N GLY A 291 7.98 3.05 35.64
CA GLY A 291 7.33 4.35 35.44
C GLY A 291 6.04 4.14 34.65
N PRO A 292 5.00 4.98 34.83
CA PRO A 292 3.80 4.87 34.02
C PRO A 292 4.17 4.86 32.54
N THR A 293 3.79 3.82 31.81
CA THR A 293 3.87 3.76 30.35
C THR A 293 2.82 4.72 29.78
N SER A 294 3.05 6.03 29.91
CA SER A 294 2.39 7.01 29.05
C SER A 294 2.99 6.90 27.65
N ALA A 295 2.18 7.22 26.65
CA ALA A 295 2.47 7.10 25.22
C ALA A 295 3.71 7.92 24.81
N ASP A 296 4.89 7.36 25.04
CA ASP A 296 6.16 8.00 24.70
C ASP A 296 6.73 7.43 23.41
N ASP A 297 7.13 8.34 22.54
CA ASP A 297 7.99 8.15 21.36
C ASP A 297 9.15 7.18 21.68
N LEU A 298 9.49 6.32 20.72
CA LEU A 298 10.55 5.32 20.81
C LEU A 298 11.86 5.91 21.35
N ASP A 299 12.21 7.13 20.94
CA ASP A 299 13.45 7.80 21.36
C ASP A 299 13.46 8.09 22.87
N SER A 300 12.31 8.44 23.45
CA SER A 300 12.18 8.70 24.89
C SER A 300 12.31 7.42 25.72
N LEU A 301 11.76 6.31 25.21
CA LEU A 301 11.91 4.99 25.82
C LEU A 301 13.37 4.51 25.81
N LEU A 302 14.05 4.68 24.67
CA LEU A 302 15.46 4.28 24.52
C LEU A 302 16.38 5.12 25.42
N GLN A 303 16.15 6.43 25.50
CA GLN A 303 16.93 7.33 26.35
C GLN A 303 16.83 6.94 27.84
N ARG A 304 15.61 6.69 28.34
CA ARG A 304 15.41 6.22 29.72
C ARG A 304 16.03 4.86 29.99
N THR A 305 16.00 3.96 29.01
CA THR A 305 16.61 2.63 29.11
C THR A 305 18.11 2.75 29.34
N VAL A 306 18.77 3.61 28.56
CA VAL A 306 20.22 3.85 28.66
C VAL A 306 20.59 4.51 30.00
N GLU A 307 19.83 5.50 30.46
CA GLU A 307 20.06 6.17 31.76
C GLU A 307 19.94 5.19 32.93
N ARG A 308 18.87 4.38 32.94
CA ARG A 308 18.67 3.40 34.00
C ARG A 308 19.69 2.26 33.95
N ALA A 309 20.11 1.83 32.75
CA ALA A 309 21.15 0.80 32.61
C ALA A 309 22.50 1.28 33.16
N ARG A 310 22.85 2.56 32.93
CA ARG A 310 24.03 3.18 33.54
C ARG A 310 23.95 3.15 35.06
N ASP A 311 22.82 3.59 35.62
CA ASP A 311 22.63 3.72 37.06
C ASP A 311 22.52 2.35 37.76
N LEU A 312 22.01 1.31 37.07
CA LEU A 312 21.87 -0.06 37.60
C LEU A 312 23.21 -0.69 37.99
N LEU A 313 24.26 -0.45 37.21
CA LEU A 313 25.57 -1.07 37.39
C LEU A 313 26.68 -0.06 37.75
N ASP A 314 26.30 1.19 38.05
CA ASP A 314 27.22 2.29 38.39
C ASP A 314 28.33 2.46 37.33
N ALA A 315 27.87 2.57 36.07
CA ALA A 315 28.72 2.69 34.90
C ALA A 315 29.03 4.16 34.58
N ASP A 316 30.17 4.43 33.94
CA ASP A 316 30.52 5.79 33.49
C ASP A 316 29.77 6.17 32.20
N ALA A 317 29.44 5.18 31.37
CA ALA A 317 28.68 5.39 30.12
C ALA A 317 27.76 4.21 29.80
N ALA A 318 26.70 4.48 29.04
CA ALA A 318 25.80 3.46 28.50
C ALA A 318 25.26 3.85 27.12
N TYR A 319 24.87 2.87 26.32
CA TYR A 319 24.32 3.08 24.97
C TYR A 319 23.39 1.95 24.54
N VAL A 320 22.48 2.26 23.61
CA VAL A 320 21.62 1.29 22.91
C VAL A 320 21.79 1.45 21.40
N LEU A 321 21.99 0.31 20.76
CA LEU A 321 22.02 0.13 19.31
C LEU A 321 20.79 -0.66 18.88
N LEU A 322 20.13 -0.25 17.80
CA LEU A 322 19.06 -1.05 17.16
C LEU A 322 19.54 -1.55 15.81
N THR A 323 19.09 -2.73 15.40
CA THR A 323 19.43 -3.29 14.08
C THR A 323 18.62 -2.63 12.97
N THR A 324 19.20 -2.56 11.77
CA THR A 324 18.45 -2.33 10.52
C THR A 324 17.49 -3.49 10.23
N GLU A 325 16.52 -3.30 9.32
CA GLU A 325 15.51 -4.33 9.01
C GLU A 325 16.11 -5.68 8.57
N ASP A 326 17.25 -5.63 7.89
CA ASP A 326 18.01 -6.77 7.36
C ASP A 326 19.03 -7.35 8.37
N GLU A 327 19.10 -6.82 9.60
CA GLU A 327 20.02 -7.26 10.67
C GLU A 327 21.51 -7.18 10.32
N THR A 328 21.89 -6.38 9.32
CA THR A 328 23.28 -6.26 8.86
C THR A 328 24.05 -5.16 9.57
N GLU A 329 23.36 -4.08 9.97
CA GLU A 329 23.96 -2.91 10.61
C GLU A 329 23.26 -2.55 11.93
N PHE A 330 24.04 -2.04 12.88
CA PHE A 330 23.58 -1.38 14.09
C PHE A 330 23.54 0.13 13.90
N GLU A 331 22.45 0.74 14.31
CA GLU A 331 22.27 2.18 14.39
C GLU A 331 22.29 2.65 15.85
N VAL A 332 23.11 3.66 16.17
CA VAL A 332 23.12 4.28 17.50
C VAL A 332 21.85 5.11 17.69
N ARG A 333 20.98 4.68 18.62
CA ARG A 333 19.71 5.38 18.89
C ARG A 333 19.74 6.21 20.18
N ALA A 334 20.39 5.72 21.23
CA ALA A 334 20.53 6.45 22.49
C ALA A 334 21.89 6.17 23.15
N ALA A 335 22.43 7.18 23.84
CA ALA A 335 23.68 7.08 24.59
C ALA A 335 23.75 8.11 25.72
N THR A 336 24.46 7.79 26.80
CA THR A 336 24.72 8.70 27.93
C THR A 336 26.15 8.49 28.47
N GLY A 337 26.78 9.52 29.02
CA GLY A 337 28.13 9.44 29.58
C GLY A 337 29.28 9.37 28.57
N LEU A 338 29.00 9.54 27.27
CA LEU A 338 30.02 9.61 26.21
C LEU A 338 30.32 11.08 25.85
N THR A 339 31.60 11.42 25.66
CA THR A 339 32.01 12.79 25.32
C THR A 339 31.59 13.18 23.89
N THR A 340 31.23 14.47 23.77
CA THR A 340 30.50 15.14 22.68
C THR A 340 31.01 14.84 21.27
N GLY A 341 30.15 14.27 20.40
CA GLY A 341 30.34 14.25 18.94
C GLY A 341 29.85 13.01 18.17
N HIS A 342 29.50 11.91 18.85
CA HIS A 342 29.13 10.66 18.17
C HIS A 342 27.67 10.71 17.71
N ARG A 343 27.50 10.89 16.39
CA ARG A 343 26.23 11.21 15.71
C ARG A 343 25.17 10.14 16.03
N ARG A 344 24.04 10.54 16.63
CA ARG A 344 22.79 9.74 16.56
C ARG A 344 22.58 9.30 15.12
N HIS A 345 22.10 8.08 14.91
CA HIS A 345 21.93 7.46 13.60
C HIS A 345 23.21 7.04 12.86
N SER A 346 24.36 7.01 13.53
CA SER A 346 25.56 6.36 12.95
C SER A 346 25.33 4.87 12.81
N ARG A 347 25.68 4.31 11.65
CA ARG A 347 25.55 2.89 11.33
C ARG A 347 26.90 2.19 11.32
N PHE A 348 26.94 0.96 11.83
CA PHE A 348 28.12 0.10 11.86
C PHE A 348 27.71 -1.36 11.63
N PRO A 349 28.53 -2.20 10.98
CA PRO A 349 28.20 -3.61 10.80
C PRO A 349 27.95 -4.34 12.13
N VAL A 350 26.90 -5.17 12.18
CA VAL A 350 26.56 -6.00 13.36
C VAL A 350 27.71 -6.94 13.72
N GLU A 351 28.47 -7.41 12.73
CA GLU A 351 29.70 -8.17 12.90
C GLU A 351 30.92 -7.27 12.66
N THR A 352 31.25 -6.45 13.65
CA THR A 352 32.42 -5.58 13.61
C THR A 352 33.67 -6.36 14.05
N GLY A 353 34.26 -7.09 13.11
CA GLY A 353 35.62 -7.65 13.11
C GLY A 353 36.38 -7.83 14.44
N ASN A 354 36.21 -9.00 15.07
CA ASN A 354 37.25 -9.98 15.46
C ASN A 354 36.48 -11.27 15.84
N ARG A 355 37.04 -12.48 15.64
CA ARG A 355 36.33 -13.79 15.76
C ARG A 355 35.72 -14.12 17.14
N TYR A 356 35.79 -13.19 18.10
CA TYR A 356 35.53 -13.41 19.52
C TYR A 356 34.42 -12.50 20.11
N ASP A 357 33.88 -11.57 19.31
CA ASP A 357 32.82 -10.65 19.75
C ASP A 357 31.53 -10.95 18.97
N SER A 358 30.71 -11.87 19.49
CA SER A 358 29.38 -12.11 18.92
C SER A 358 28.37 -11.12 19.49
N ALA A 359 27.82 -10.25 18.64
CA ALA A 359 26.73 -9.34 19.01
C ALA A 359 25.44 -10.06 19.47
N ARG A 360 25.39 -11.39 19.32
CA ARG A 360 24.27 -12.24 19.72
C ARG A 360 24.45 -12.87 21.11
N LEU A 361 25.54 -12.59 21.82
CA LEU A 361 25.81 -13.09 23.17
C LEU A 361 26.23 -11.95 24.11
N PRO A 362 25.99 -12.09 25.42
CA PRO A 362 26.63 -11.25 26.41
C PRO A 362 28.15 -11.35 26.31
N SER A 363 28.83 -10.20 26.20
CA SER A 363 30.29 -10.13 26.18
C SER A 363 30.81 -9.23 27.30
N VAL A 364 31.86 -9.70 27.99
CA VAL A 364 32.56 -8.94 29.04
C VAL A 364 34.00 -8.70 28.59
N HIS A 365 34.35 -7.43 28.45
CA HIS A 365 35.70 -6.97 28.17
C HIS A 365 36.30 -6.41 29.46
N GLU A 366 37.28 -7.13 30.01
CA GLU A 366 37.97 -6.72 31.23
C GLU A 366 38.86 -5.49 30.97
N ASP A 367 39.56 -5.39 29.84
CA ASP A 367 40.33 -4.19 29.50
C ASP A 367 40.35 -3.90 27.99
N LEU A 368 39.68 -2.83 27.56
CA LEU A 368 39.62 -2.33 26.18
C LEU A 368 40.99 -1.89 25.65
N ALA A 369 41.95 -1.57 26.52
CA ALA A 369 43.33 -1.29 26.10
C ALA A 369 44.07 -2.58 25.68
N THR A 370 43.67 -3.74 26.21
CA THR A 370 44.24 -5.04 25.86
C THR A 370 43.53 -5.69 24.66
N ARG A 371 42.22 -5.49 24.55
CA ARG A 371 41.41 -5.87 23.38
C ARG A 371 40.43 -4.75 23.04
N PRO A 372 40.74 -3.89 22.06
CA PRO A 372 39.82 -2.86 21.63
C PRO A 372 38.58 -3.49 20.98
N THR A 373 37.42 -2.91 21.29
CA THR A 373 36.14 -3.23 20.66
C THR A 373 36.09 -2.67 19.22
N GLY A 374 35.37 -3.35 18.32
CA GLY A 374 35.10 -2.86 16.96
C GLY A 374 34.11 -1.68 16.91
N LEU A 375 33.55 -1.30 18.06
CA LEU A 375 32.61 -0.20 18.20
C LEU A 375 33.30 1.17 18.18
N ALA A 376 33.27 1.83 17.03
CA ALA A 376 33.90 3.13 16.82
C ALA A 376 33.43 4.21 17.82
N LEU A 377 32.20 4.11 18.35
CA LEU A 377 31.66 5.08 19.32
C LEU A 377 32.43 5.18 20.64
N LEU A 378 33.19 4.14 21.02
CA LEU A 378 33.96 4.10 22.27
C LEU A 378 35.40 4.59 22.09
N THR A 379 35.82 4.88 20.86
CA THR A 379 37.19 5.32 20.54
C THR A 379 37.46 6.69 21.14
N GLY A 380 38.56 6.84 21.89
CA GLY A 380 38.95 8.14 22.49
C GLY A 380 38.08 8.60 23.68
N SER A 381 37.18 7.74 24.18
CA SER A 381 36.31 8.04 25.33
C SER A 381 37.02 7.93 26.69
N GLY A 382 38.18 7.27 26.77
CA GLY A 382 38.88 6.98 28.02
C GLY A 382 38.33 5.78 28.81
N LEU A 383 37.33 5.09 28.27
CA LEU A 383 36.73 3.89 28.87
C LEU A 383 37.65 2.69 28.74
N ARG A 384 37.71 1.85 29.79
CA ARG A 384 38.63 0.71 29.89
C ARG A 384 37.93 -0.63 30.07
N SER A 385 36.70 -0.73 30.53
CA SER A 385 35.96 -2.00 30.54
C SER A 385 34.58 -1.82 29.93
N LEU A 386 34.06 -2.90 29.34
CA LEU A 386 32.82 -2.90 28.57
C LEU A 386 32.03 -4.18 28.83
N LEU A 387 30.74 -4.04 29.05
CA LEU A 387 29.77 -5.13 29.09
C LEU A 387 28.71 -4.85 28.03
N THR A 388 28.48 -5.80 27.13
CA THR A 388 27.41 -5.71 26.13
C THR A 388 26.48 -6.91 26.23
N VAL A 389 25.18 -6.67 26.02
CA VAL A 389 24.15 -7.72 26.00
C VAL A 389 23.22 -7.53 24.79
N PRO A 390 22.82 -8.61 24.11
CA PRO A 390 21.87 -8.53 23.02
C PRO A 390 20.44 -8.22 23.51
N LEU A 391 19.72 -7.40 22.74
CA LEU A 391 18.27 -7.25 22.83
C LEU A 391 17.64 -8.25 21.85
N LYS A 392 16.88 -9.22 22.36
CA LYS A 392 16.23 -10.24 21.54
C LYS A 392 14.74 -10.35 21.82
N VAL A 393 13.97 -10.57 20.77
CA VAL A 393 12.54 -10.92 20.83
C VAL A 393 12.34 -12.17 19.98
N GLU A 394 11.81 -13.24 20.59
CA GLU A 394 11.58 -14.53 19.91
C GLU A 394 12.81 -15.09 19.16
N GLY A 395 14.01 -14.86 19.71
CA GLY A 395 15.28 -15.32 19.11
C GLY A 395 15.85 -14.39 18.02
N ARG A 396 15.08 -13.40 17.56
CA ARG A 396 15.54 -12.36 16.64
C ARG A 396 16.36 -11.30 17.37
N LEU A 397 17.48 -10.88 16.80
CA LEU A 397 18.29 -9.78 17.33
C LEU A 397 17.66 -8.46 16.89
N ILE A 398 17.18 -7.65 17.84
CA ILE A 398 16.59 -6.32 17.55
C ILE A 398 17.55 -5.18 17.89
N GLY A 399 18.62 -5.47 18.65
CA GLY A 399 19.56 -4.45 19.12
C GLY A 399 20.62 -4.98 20.08
N SER A 400 21.41 -4.06 20.64
CA SER A 400 22.42 -4.32 21.66
C SER A 400 22.41 -3.19 22.71
N LEU A 401 22.48 -3.57 23.98
CA LEU A 401 22.60 -2.66 25.12
C LEU A 401 24.01 -2.82 25.70
N GLY A 402 24.73 -1.71 25.84
CA GLY A 402 26.09 -1.71 26.36
C GLY A 402 26.29 -0.71 27.49
N ILE A 403 27.15 -1.08 28.43
CA ILE A 403 27.64 -0.20 29.49
C ILE A 403 29.16 -0.28 29.59
N ALA A 404 29.80 0.83 29.96
CA ALA A 404 31.25 0.94 29.99
C ALA A 404 31.74 1.73 31.20
N ALA A 405 32.94 1.41 31.66
CA ALA A 405 33.59 2.08 32.79
C ALA A 405 35.04 2.45 32.47
N ALA A 406 35.55 3.52 33.10
CA ALA A 406 36.92 4.01 32.97
C ALA A 406 37.94 3.13 33.71
N ALA A 407 37.50 2.30 34.66
CA ALA A 407 38.33 1.32 35.34
C ALA A 407 38.38 -0.01 34.56
N PRO A 408 39.54 -0.69 34.46
CA PRO A 408 39.63 -2.05 33.94
C PRO A 408 39.07 -3.07 34.96
N GLY A 409 38.56 -4.19 34.46
CA GLY A 409 38.09 -5.34 35.24
C GLY A 409 36.82 -5.07 36.07
N ARG A 410 36.03 -4.04 35.72
CA ARG A 410 34.89 -3.59 36.52
C ARG A 410 33.68 -4.52 36.48
N TYR A 411 33.50 -5.25 35.38
CA TYR A 411 32.33 -6.08 35.14
C TYR A 411 32.68 -7.56 35.19
N ASP A 412 31.77 -8.35 35.73
CA ASP A 412 31.89 -9.80 35.78
C ASP A 412 30.69 -10.51 35.09
N ASN A 413 30.62 -11.84 35.23
CA ASN A 413 29.53 -12.62 34.63
C ASN A 413 28.19 -12.41 35.36
N GLU A 414 28.21 -12.04 36.64
CA GLU A 414 26.99 -11.75 37.38
C GLU A 414 26.39 -10.42 36.91
N ASP A 415 27.23 -9.42 36.65
CA ASP A 415 26.84 -8.16 36.03
C ASP A 415 26.27 -8.37 34.61
N ALA A 416 26.88 -9.27 33.82
CA ALA A 416 26.37 -9.65 32.51
C ALA A 416 24.96 -10.25 32.57
N LEU A 417 24.71 -11.14 33.54
CA LEU A 417 23.39 -11.74 33.76
C LEU A 417 22.36 -10.70 34.22
N ARG A 418 22.75 -9.77 35.10
CA ARG A 418 21.88 -8.68 35.57
C ARG A 418 21.49 -7.75 34.42
N LEU A 419 22.45 -7.36 33.58
CA LEU A 419 22.17 -6.52 32.41
C LEU A 419 21.35 -7.26 31.35
N GLN A 420 21.61 -8.54 31.09
CA GLN A 420 20.82 -9.36 30.15
C GLN A 420 19.37 -9.49 30.60
N PHE A 421 19.14 -9.74 31.90
CA PHE A 421 17.78 -9.80 32.46
C PHE A 421 17.02 -8.48 32.24
N ALA A 422 17.72 -7.36 32.41
CA ALA A 422 17.19 -6.03 32.16
C ALA A 422 16.87 -5.82 30.67
N ALA A 423 17.79 -6.23 29.80
CA ALA A 423 17.66 -6.19 28.34
C ALA A 423 16.47 -7.02 27.84
N ASP A 424 16.28 -8.24 28.34
CA ASP A 424 15.16 -9.11 27.95
C ASP A 424 13.79 -8.49 28.26
N ARG A 425 13.67 -7.78 29.39
CA ARG A 425 12.40 -7.11 29.77
C ARG A 425 12.11 -5.89 28.91
N VAL A 426 13.15 -5.15 28.51
CA VAL A 426 13.00 -3.93 27.69
C VAL A 426 12.86 -4.27 26.21
N ALA A 427 13.44 -5.38 25.74
CA ALA A 427 13.43 -5.79 24.33
C ALA A 427 12.01 -5.86 23.75
N LEU A 428 11.05 -6.44 24.47
CA LEU A 428 9.66 -6.51 24.02
C LEU A 428 9.00 -5.12 23.92
N ALA A 429 9.28 -4.23 24.88
CA ALA A 429 8.72 -2.89 24.89
C ALA A 429 9.31 -2.02 23.75
N VAL A 430 10.62 -2.14 23.50
CA VAL A 430 11.30 -1.50 22.37
C VAL A 430 10.68 -1.97 21.06
N GLU A 431 10.52 -3.28 20.86
CA GLU A 431 9.97 -3.82 19.62
C GLU A 431 8.51 -3.45 19.43
N SER A 432 7.67 -3.54 20.48
CA SER A 432 6.27 -3.14 20.41
C SER A 432 6.09 -1.65 20.06
N THR A 433 6.94 -0.78 20.62
CA THR A 433 6.89 0.66 20.36
C THR A 433 7.35 0.95 18.93
N ARG A 434 8.45 0.33 18.48
CA ARG A 434 8.97 0.43 17.11
C ARG A 434 7.94 -0.01 16.06
N LEU A 435 7.31 -1.16 16.27
CA LEU A 435 6.25 -1.67 15.38
C LEU A 435 5.03 -0.74 15.37
N SER A 436 4.64 -0.20 16.53
CA SER A 436 3.50 0.72 16.63
C SER A 436 3.76 2.05 15.90
N GLU A 437 4.97 2.60 15.98
CA GLU A 437 5.34 3.79 15.20
C GLU A 437 5.33 3.52 13.71
N LEU A 438 5.89 2.38 13.28
CA LEU A 438 5.92 1.98 11.88
C LEU A 438 4.50 1.75 11.32
N ASP A 439 3.63 1.10 12.09
CA ASP A 439 2.22 0.93 11.75
C ASP A 439 1.45 2.26 11.74
N ARG A 440 1.79 3.21 12.60
CA ARG A 440 1.19 4.54 12.61
C ARG A 440 1.63 5.34 11.38
N LEU A 441 2.90 5.29 11.01
CA LEU A 441 3.43 5.91 9.79
C LEU A 441 2.76 5.31 8.55
N ARG A 442 2.68 3.99 8.44
CA ARG A 442 1.99 3.30 7.32
C ARG A 442 0.52 3.69 7.23
N ARG A 443 -0.20 3.71 8.36
CA ARG A 443 -1.61 4.15 8.40
C ARG A 443 -1.75 5.61 7.99
N GLY A 444 -0.83 6.48 8.42
CA GLY A 444 -0.77 7.88 8.00
C GLY A 444 -0.63 8.02 6.49
N SER A 445 0.35 7.34 5.89
CA SER A 445 0.58 7.36 4.44
C SER A 445 -0.63 6.84 3.65
N LEU A 446 -1.26 5.75 4.10
CA LEU A 446 -2.46 5.21 3.44
C LEU A 446 -3.65 6.18 3.55
N SER A 447 -3.87 6.77 4.72
CA SER A 447 -4.93 7.76 4.93
C SER A 447 -4.74 8.97 4.01
N PHE A 448 -3.51 9.48 3.93
CA PHE A 448 -3.15 10.59 3.04
C PHE A 448 -3.43 10.25 1.57
N LEU A 449 -3.03 9.05 1.11
CA LEU A 449 -3.23 8.65 -0.28
C LEU A 449 -4.70 8.41 -0.63
N VAL A 450 -5.51 7.91 0.31
CA VAL A 450 -6.96 7.76 0.13
C VAL A 450 -7.62 9.14 0.02
N GLU A 451 -7.34 10.03 0.96
CA GLU A 451 -7.85 11.42 0.94
C GLU A 451 -7.45 12.12 -0.36
N ALA A 452 -6.20 11.94 -0.80
CA ALA A 452 -5.74 12.49 -2.06
C ALA A 452 -6.47 11.94 -3.28
N SER A 453 -6.77 10.64 -3.29
CA SER A 453 -7.57 10.05 -4.36
C SER A 453 -9.00 10.58 -4.36
N ASP A 454 -9.63 10.71 -3.20
CA ASP A 454 -11.02 11.18 -3.10
C ASP A 454 -11.15 12.65 -3.54
N LEU A 455 -10.24 13.52 -3.08
CA LEU A 455 -10.25 14.93 -3.45
C LEU A 455 -9.93 15.15 -4.94
N LEU A 456 -8.91 14.46 -5.47
CA LEU A 456 -8.51 14.62 -6.87
C LEU A 456 -9.50 14.00 -7.84
N ALA A 457 -10.22 12.94 -7.45
CA ALA A 457 -11.26 12.34 -8.29
C ALA A 457 -12.55 13.16 -8.33
N GLY A 458 -12.80 13.99 -7.30
CA GLY A 458 -14.04 14.77 -7.15
C GLY A 458 -14.12 16.02 -8.03
N THR A 459 -13.04 16.46 -8.67
CA THR A 459 -13.01 17.64 -9.54
C THR A 459 -12.63 17.29 -10.97
N LEU A 460 -13.31 17.94 -11.93
CA LEU A 460 -12.99 17.87 -13.35
C LEU A 460 -12.39 19.18 -13.87
N GLU A 461 -12.23 20.19 -13.00
CA GLU A 461 -11.66 21.48 -13.35
C GLU A 461 -10.14 21.46 -13.22
N HIS A 462 -9.45 21.88 -14.29
CA HIS A 462 -7.99 21.82 -14.36
C HIS A 462 -7.31 22.67 -13.27
N GLU A 463 -7.74 23.92 -13.09
CA GLU A 463 -7.15 24.84 -12.10
C GLU A 463 -7.39 24.36 -10.65
N GLN A 464 -8.58 23.84 -10.36
CA GLN A 464 -8.90 23.28 -9.04
C GLN A 464 -8.04 22.04 -8.75
N THR A 465 -7.83 21.17 -9.74
CA THR A 465 -6.99 19.97 -9.59
C THR A 465 -5.55 20.34 -9.23
N LEU A 466 -4.99 21.38 -9.87
CA LEU A 466 -3.65 21.90 -9.55
C LEU A 466 -3.59 22.43 -8.10
N ALA A 467 -4.60 23.19 -7.68
CA ALA A 467 -4.68 23.75 -6.34
C ALA A 467 -4.81 22.66 -5.26
N LEU A 468 -5.68 21.67 -5.45
CA LEU A 468 -5.85 20.55 -4.52
C LEU A 468 -4.55 19.73 -4.40
N MET A 469 -3.88 19.44 -5.52
CA MET A 469 -2.59 18.76 -5.49
C MET A 469 -1.58 19.52 -4.63
N ALA A 470 -1.49 20.84 -4.82
CA ALA A 470 -0.59 21.70 -4.06
C ALA A 470 -0.91 21.71 -2.56
N GLN A 471 -2.21 21.82 -2.22
CA GLN A 471 -2.70 21.82 -0.83
C GLN A 471 -2.49 20.48 -0.10
N MET A 472 -2.38 19.38 -0.83
CA MET A 472 -2.04 18.09 -0.22
C MET A 472 -0.53 17.93 -0.05
N ALA A 473 0.26 18.46 -0.99
CA ALA A 473 1.71 18.45 -0.89
C ALA A 473 2.22 19.35 0.24
N VAL A 474 1.58 20.50 0.47
CA VAL A 474 1.96 21.50 1.47
C VAL A 474 0.89 21.57 2.57
N PRO A 475 1.21 21.35 3.86
CA PRO A 475 2.55 21.24 4.45
C PRO A 475 3.05 19.79 4.64
N THR A 476 2.30 18.79 4.19
CA THR A 476 2.53 17.38 4.57
C THR A 476 3.84 16.81 4.04
N LEU A 477 4.20 17.13 2.79
CA LEU A 477 5.37 16.59 2.10
C LEU A 477 6.50 17.62 1.99
N ALA A 478 6.17 18.89 1.90
CA ALA A 478 7.11 19.98 1.66
C ALA A 478 6.59 21.31 2.20
N SER A 479 7.49 22.28 2.40
CA SER A 479 7.11 23.65 2.81
C SER A 479 6.63 24.49 1.63
N TRP A 480 6.98 24.10 0.41
CA TRP A 480 6.42 24.68 -0.80
C TRP A 480 6.35 23.66 -1.94
N CYS A 481 5.44 23.93 -2.87
CA CYS A 481 5.34 23.20 -4.12
C CYS A 481 5.16 24.14 -5.30
N ALA A 482 5.58 23.67 -6.47
CA ALA A 482 5.31 24.31 -7.75
C ALA A 482 4.94 23.26 -8.79
N VAL A 483 3.96 23.60 -9.64
CA VAL A 483 3.49 22.72 -10.69
C VAL A 483 3.83 23.32 -12.03
N TYR A 484 4.48 22.52 -12.87
CA TYR A 484 4.82 22.88 -14.23
C TYR A 484 3.99 22.05 -15.19
N THR A 485 3.34 22.69 -16.15
CA THR A 485 2.60 22.03 -17.22
C THR A 485 3.43 22.05 -18.50
N ASN A 486 3.46 20.94 -19.23
CA ASN A 486 4.15 20.91 -20.51
C ASN A 486 3.33 21.68 -21.56
N GLY A 487 3.97 22.64 -22.23
CA GLY A 487 3.40 23.29 -23.41
C GLY A 487 3.29 22.30 -24.58
N ASP A 488 2.40 22.59 -25.54
CA ASP A 488 2.25 21.76 -26.73
C ASP A 488 3.57 21.69 -27.55
N HIS A 489 3.83 20.54 -28.17
CA HIS A 489 4.91 20.32 -29.15
C HIS A 489 6.35 20.57 -28.66
N GLY A 490 6.70 20.14 -27.45
CA GLY A 490 8.10 20.14 -26.98
C GLY A 490 8.60 21.51 -26.50
N ALA A 491 7.68 22.45 -26.25
CA ALA A 491 7.97 23.67 -25.50
C ALA A 491 8.42 23.34 -24.07
N ALA A 492 9.26 24.22 -23.50
CA ALA A 492 9.67 24.12 -22.10
C ALA A 492 8.45 24.14 -21.17
N ALA A 493 8.52 23.39 -20.07
CA ALA A 493 7.43 23.34 -19.10
C ALA A 493 7.20 24.74 -18.51
N SER A 494 5.95 25.20 -18.50
CA SER A 494 5.56 26.51 -17.96
C SER A 494 5.09 26.38 -16.52
N LEU A 495 5.44 27.35 -15.69
CA LEU A 495 4.96 27.42 -14.30
C LEU A 495 3.46 27.69 -14.28
N ALA A 496 2.68 26.72 -13.80
CA ALA A 496 1.21 26.79 -13.76
C ALA A 496 0.69 27.20 -12.37
N PHE A 497 1.32 26.67 -11.31
CA PHE A 497 0.85 26.90 -9.94
C PHE A 497 2.02 26.93 -8.94
N VAL A 498 1.91 27.72 -7.88
CA VAL A 498 2.89 27.83 -6.78
C VAL A 498 2.14 27.94 -5.47
N LEU A 499 2.60 27.21 -4.45
CA LEU A 499 2.09 27.31 -3.08
C LEU A 499 3.25 27.20 -2.08
N HIS A 500 3.18 27.97 -1.01
CA HIS A 500 4.07 27.89 0.15
C HIS A 500 3.21 27.75 1.41
N GLU A 501 3.73 27.12 2.47
CA GLU A 501 3.07 26.98 3.78
C GLU A 501 2.80 28.32 4.48
N ASP A 502 3.43 29.38 4.00
CA ASP A 502 3.42 30.74 4.52
C ASP A 502 3.01 31.64 3.36
N GLU A 503 1.84 32.26 3.48
CA GLU A 503 1.20 33.03 2.40
C GLU A 503 2.08 34.21 1.93
N ASP A 504 2.80 34.84 2.86
CA ASP A 504 3.67 35.98 2.57
C ASP A 504 4.87 35.61 1.68
N ARG A 505 5.18 34.31 1.56
CA ARG A 505 6.30 33.78 0.77
C ARG A 505 5.91 33.28 -0.61
N ILE A 506 4.62 33.23 -0.94
CA ILE A 506 4.13 32.74 -2.23
C ILE A 506 4.62 33.63 -3.38
N ASP A 507 4.42 34.96 -3.28
CA ASP A 507 4.80 35.90 -4.33
C ASP A 507 6.33 35.97 -4.55
N PRO A 508 7.17 36.08 -3.49
CA PRO A 508 8.63 35.98 -3.65
C PRO A 508 9.10 34.68 -4.30
N LEU A 509 8.52 33.54 -3.90
CA LEU A 509 8.85 32.23 -4.47
C LEU A 509 8.46 32.17 -5.95
N ARG A 510 7.26 32.62 -6.30
CA ARG A 510 6.79 32.68 -7.70
C ARG A 510 7.72 33.52 -8.56
N ALA A 511 8.09 34.72 -8.09
CA ALA A 511 8.99 35.62 -8.81
C ALA A 511 10.39 35.02 -9.04
N LEU A 512 10.86 34.16 -8.13
CA LEU A 512 12.11 33.41 -8.30
C LEU A 512 11.94 32.28 -9.32
N LEU A 513 10.87 31.49 -9.21
CA LEU A 513 10.62 30.34 -10.08
C LEU A 513 10.35 30.77 -11.53
N ASP A 514 9.70 31.92 -11.76
CA ASP A 514 9.52 32.50 -13.11
C ASP A 514 10.84 32.84 -13.80
N LYS A 515 11.89 33.14 -13.02
CA LYS A 515 13.26 33.40 -13.52
C LYS A 515 14.12 32.15 -13.58
N THR A 516 13.66 31.05 -13.01
CA THR A 516 14.42 29.80 -12.92
C THR A 516 14.16 28.97 -14.18
N PRO A 517 15.21 28.47 -14.87
CA PRO A 517 15.02 27.57 -16.00
C PRO A 517 14.17 26.36 -15.60
N ALA A 518 13.13 26.08 -16.38
CA ALA A 518 12.22 24.97 -16.11
C ALA A 518 12.98 23.64 -16.03
N PRO A 519 12.61 22.73 -15.11
CA PRO A 519 13.27 21.44 -15.00
C PRO A 519 13.10 20.62 -16.29
N GLU A 520 14.17 19.92 -16.69
CA GLU A 520 14.16 19.14 -17.94
C GLU A 520 13.16 17.98 -17.88
N SER A 521 12.26 17.94 -18.86
CA SER A 521 11.36 16.81 -19.11
C SER A 521 12.12 15.66 -19.77
N GLY A 522 12.82 14.86 -18.96
CA GLY A 522 13.48 13.63 -19.41
C GLY A 522 12.55 12.41 -19.32
N PRO A 523 12.82 11.31 -20.05
CA PRO A 523 12.04 10.06 -20.00
C PRO A 523 12.24 9.25 -18.71
N THR A 524 12.98 9.78 -17.74
CA THR A 524 13.35 9.09 -16.50
C THR A 524 12.19 9.11 -15.50
N HIS A 525 11.86 7.92 -15.01
CA HIS A 525 10.83 7.71 -14.00
C HIS A 525 11.41 8.02 -12.61
N GLY A 526 10.58 8.53 -11.70
CA GLY A 526 10.93 8.74 -10.29
C GLY A 526 11.44 10.14 -9.94
N VAL A 527 11.82 10.29 -8.66
CA VAL A 527 12.20 11.56 -8.04
C VAL A 527 13.61 12.00 -8.43
N ARG A 528 13.80 13.30 -8.71
CA ARG A 528 15.11 13.89 -9.05
C ARG A 528 15.39 15.14 -8.23
N PHE A 529 16.62 15.31 -7.77
CA PHE A 529 17.04 16.55 -7.13
C PHE A 529 17.20 17.67 -8.15
N TRP A 530 16.78 18.88 -7.79
CA TRP A 530 16.79 20.04 -8.67
C TRP A 530 17.43 21.24 -7.99
N ALA A 531 18.62 21.64 -8.46
CA ALA A 531 19.36 22.78 -7.92
C ALA A 531 18.91 24.14 -8.49
N GLY A 532 18.02 24.15 -9.48
CA GLY A 532 17.64 25.35 -10.25
C GLY A 532 17.29 26.56 -9.38
N PRO A 533 16.33 26.46 -8.44
CA PRO A 533 15.94 27.60 -7.60
C PRO A 533 17.10 28.14 -6.76
N ALA A 534 17.92 27.25 -6.20
CA ALA A 534 19.08 27.63 -5.40
C ALA A 534 20.17 28.32 -6.24
N ASP A 535 20.37 27.85 -7.47
CA ASP A 535 21.33 28.43 -8.41
C ASP A 535 20.86 29.80 -8.93
N THR A 536 19.58 29.95 -9.26
CA THR A 536 18.97 31.25 -9.63
C THR A 536 19.07 32.26 -8.50
N ALA A 537 18.76 31.85 -7.26
CA ALA A 537 18.86 32.73 -6.10
C ALA A 537 20.31 33.16 -5.84
N ARG A 538 21.28 32.27 -6.04
CA ARG A 538 22.72 32.58 -5.91
C ARG A 538 23.20 33.53 -7.01
N ALA A 539 22.81 33.28 -8.25
CA ALA A 539 23.16 34.13 -9.39
C ALA A 539 22.56 35.54 -9.29
N GLY A 540 21.35 35.65 -8.73
CA GLY A 540 20.67 36.93 -8.48
C GLY A 540 21.12 37.69 -7.23
N GLY A 541 22.05 37.14 -6.42
CA GLY A 541 22.45 37.75 -5.14
C GLY A 541 21.31 37.79 -4.10
N LEU A 542 20.31 36.92 -4.26
CA LEU A 542 19.07 36.90 -3.47
C LEU A 542 19.15 35.94 -2.27
N THR A 543 20.26 35.23 -2.11
CA THR A 543 20.45 34.21 -1.06
C THR A 543 20.42 34.80 0.35
N ASP A 544 20.83 36.07 0.50
CA ASP A 544 20.81 36.83 1.75
C ASP A 544 19.62 37.80 1.84
N SER A 545 18.68 37.77 0.90
CA SER A 545 17.47 38.59 0.96
C SER A 545 16.58 38.14 2.12
N PRO A 546 16.03 39.05 2.94
CA PRO A 546 15.12 38.68 4.04
C PRO A 546 13.89 37.91 3.55
N GLU A 547 13.45 38.11 2.30
CA GLU A 547 12.29 37.44 1.71
C GLU A 547 12.57 36.00 1.25
N LEU A 548 13.83 35.65 0.95
CA LEU A 548 14.25 34.32 0.44
C LEU A 548 15.15 33.56 1.42
N SER A 549 15.52 34.18 2.54
CA SER A 549 16.35 33.57 3.56
C SER A 549 15.66 32.36 4.21
N GLY A 550 16.36 31.22 4.22
CA GLY A 550 15.84 29.96 4.75
C GLY A 550 14.76 29.28 3.89
N LEU A 551 14.33 29.90 2.79
CA LEU A 551 13.26 29.43 1.91
C LEU A 551 13.69 28.27 0.98
N LEU A 552 14.98 28.23 0.62
CA LEU A 552 15.53 27.26 -0.32
C LEU A 552 16.49 26.29 0.39
N GLY A 553 16.00 25.10 0.69
CA GLY A 553 16.79 23.94 1.08
C GLY A 553 16.87 22.92 -0.05
N GLU A 554 16.69 21.65 0.29
CA GLU A 554 16.65 20.58 -0.71
C GLU A 554 15.38 20.70 -1.56
N THR A 555 15.52 20.54 -2.87
CA THR A 555 14.41 20.63 -3.82
C THR A 555 14.41 19.39 -4.71
N VAL A 556 13.24 18.79 -4.88
CA VAL A 556 13.03 17.61 -5.72
C VAL A 556 11.96 17.88 -6.77
N VAL A 557 12.04 17.16 -7.88
CA VAL A 557 11.10 17.23 -9.00
C VAL A 557 10.64 15.82 -9.32
N LEU A 558 9.32 15.67 -9.43
CA LEU A 558 8.62 14.44 -9.76
C LEU A 558 7.89 14.59 -11.08
N PRO A 559 7.99 13.61 -12.01
CA PRO A 559 7.24 13.66 -13.25
C PRO A 559 5.76 13.32 -12.98
N LEU A 560 4.87 14.16 -13.52
CA LEU A 560 3.45 13.87 -13.59
C LEU A 560 3.23 13.03 -14.86
N THR A 561 3.26 11.70 -14.70
CA THR A 561 3.14 10.75 -15.80
C THR A 561 1.76 10.11 -15.83
N ALA A 562 1.04 10.30 -16.93
CA ALA A 562 -0.22 9.63 -17.22
C ALA A 562 -0.11 8.91 -18.58
N ARG A 563 -0.62 7.66 -18.66
CA ARG A 563 -0.64 6.86 -19.90
C ARG A 563 0.71 6.79 -20.62
N ASN A 564 1.81 6.60 -19.88
CA ASN A 564 3.20 6.60 -20.37
C ASN A 564 3.68 7.91 -21.01
N ARG A 565 3.05 9.04 -20.71
CA ARG A 565 3.46 10.38 -21.14
C ARG A 565 3.63 11.30 -19.93
N VAL A 566 4.72 12.06 -19.92
CA VAL A 566 4.91 13.15 -18.95
C VAL A 566 4.06 14.34 -19.38
N ILE A 567 3.02 14.65 -18.62
CA ILE A 567 2.10 15.77 -18.88
C ILE A 567 2.51 17.04 -18.12
N GLY A 568 3.35 16.91 -17.09
CA GLY A 568 3.87 18.01 -16.29
C GLY A 568 4.90 17.55 -15.27
N LEU A 569 5.32 18.46 -14.40
CA LEU A 569 6.29 18.21 -13.32
C LEU A 569 5.76 18.82 -12.02
N LEU A 570 5.91 18.08 -10.92
CA LEU A 570 5.68 18.58 -9.56
C LEU A 570 7.03 18.83 -8.91
N ALA A 571 7.32 20.07 -8.55
CA ALA A 571 8.49 20.45 -7.78
C ALA A 571 8.11 20.64 -6.31
N LEU A 572 8.90 20.09 -5.40
CA LEU A 572 8.73 20.19 -3.96
C LEU A 572 10.03 20.70 -3.34
N GLY A 573 9.93 21.60 -2.36
CA GLY A 573 11.11 22.06 -1.63
C GLY A 573 10.89 22.20 -0.13
N VAL A 574 11.96 21.95 0.60
CA VAL A 574 12.03 22.10 2.06
C VAL A 574 12.91 23.29 2.44
N PRO A 575 12.80 23.81 3.68
CA PRO A 575 13.60 24.93 4.15
C PRO A 575 15.09 24.58 4.24
N ALA A 576 15.93 25.60 4.30
CA ALA A 576 17.38 25.42 4.42
C ALA A 576 17.76 24.60 5.67
N GLY A 577 18.64 23.60 5.48
CA GLY A 577 19.09 22.71 6.55
C GLY A 577 18.21 21.47 6.78
N VAL A 578 17.03 21.41 6.16
CA VAL A 578 16.16 20.22 6.14
C VAL A 578 16.46 19.39 4.89
N ARG A 579 16.41 18.07 5.03
CA ARG A 579 16.53 17.11 3.91
C ARG A 579 15.30 16.23 3.82
N PHE A 580 14.97 15.81 2.60
CA PHE A 580 13.90 14.85 2.39
C PHE A 580 14.27 13.48 2.95
N ARG A 581 13.34 12.88 3.68
CA ARG A 581 13.43 11.47 4.08
C ARG A 581 12.91 10.59 2.96
N GLN A 582 13.45 9.38 2.84
CA GLN A 582 13.10 8.44 1.78
C GLN A 582 11.59 8.14 1.75
N GLU A 583 10.98 8.01 2.93
CA GLU A 583 9.55 7.71 3.08
C GLU A 583 8.66 8.84 2.53
N ILE A 584 9.10 10.10 2.65
CA ILE A 584 8.39 11.27 2.11
C ILE A 584 8.52 11.30 0.59
N LEU A 585 9.69 10.95 0.05
CA LEU A 585 9.91 10.88 -1.40
C LEU A 585 9.03 9.81 -2.06
N GLU A 586 8.91 8.65 -1.43
CA GLU A 586 8.02 7.57 -1.88
C GLU A 586 6.55 8.02 -1.87
N LEU A 587 6.12 8.67 -0.79
CA LEU A 587 4.76 9.20 -0.67
C LEU A 587 4.47 10.30 -1.71
N ALA A 588 5.44 11.18 -1.96
CA ALA A 588 5.34 12.20 -3.01
C ALA A 588 5.24 11.57 -4.40
N GLU A 589 5.94 10.47 -4.66
CA GLU A 589 5.86 9.76 -5.93
C GLU A 589 4.47 9.12 -6.14
N ASP A 590 3.88 8.54 -5.09
CA ASP A 590 2.51 8.04 -5.10
C ASP A 590 1.48 9.16 -5.35
N LEU A 591 1.65 10.32 -4.69
CA LEU A 591 0.81 11.49 -4.93
C LEU A 591 0.93 11.97 -6.38
N SER A 592 2.17 12.08 -6.88
CA SER A 592 2.46 12.52 -8.26
C SER A 592 1.74 11.64 -9.28
N ARG A 593 1.74 10.32 -9.09
CA ARG A 593 1.01 9.38 -9.97
C ARG A 593 -0.51 9.64 -9.97
N ARG A 594 -1.12 9.82 -8.80
CA ARG A 594 -2.57 10.05 -8.67
C ARG A 594 -2.97 11.41 -9.26
N ALA A 595 -2.19 12.45 -8.95
CA ALA A 595 -2.41 13.78 -9.48
C ALA A 595 -2.22 13.85 -10.99
N ALA A 596 -1.23 13.12 -11.55
CA ALA A 596 -1.06 13.03 -12.99
C ALA A 596 -2.30 12.44 -13.69
N LEU A 597 -2.90 11.40 -13.12
CA LEU A 597 -4.14 10.81 -13.67
C LEU A 597 -5.32 11.79 -13.59
N ALA A 598 -5.47 12.52 -12.48
CA ALA A 598 -6.53 13.53 -12.33
C ALA A 598 -6.34 14.71 -13.29
N LEU A 599 -5.11 15.18 -13.46
CA LEU A 599 -4.77 16.25 -14.41
C LEU A 599 -4.99 15.83 -15.87
N ASP A 600 -4.66 14.59 -16.23
CA ASP A 600 -4.95 14.03 -17.57
C ASP A 600 -6.46 13.96 -17.82
N ASN A 601 -7.23 13.47 -16.84
CA ASN A 601 -8.67 13.35 -16.96
C ASN A 601 -9.37 14.72 -17.08
N SER A 602 -9.00 15.70 -16.24
CA SER A 602 -9.55 17.07 -16.31
C SER A 602 -9.22 17.77 -17.64
N ARG A 603 -7.99 17.60 -18.14
CA ARG A 603 -7.59 18.10 -19.46
C ARG A 603 -8.42 17.48 -20.58
N LEU A 604 -8.52 16.15 -20.63
CA LEU A 604 -9.28 15.43 -21.66
C LEU A 604 -10.77 15.81 -21.63
N TYR A 605 -11.34 15.96 -20.45
CA TYR A 605 -12.72 16.41 -20.30
C TYR A 605 -12.90 17.83 -20.85
N SER A 606 -12.01 18.75 -20.48
CA SER A 606 -12.01 20.14 -20.95
C SER A 606 -11.84 20.25 -22.48
N GLU A 607 -10.91 19.50 -23.06
CA GLU A 607 -10.69 19.44 -24.52
C GLU A 607 -11.93 18.90 -25.25
N ARG A 608 -12.56 17.85 -24.70
CA ARG A 608 -13.78 17.27 -25.27
C ARG A 608 -14.94 18.26 -25.24
N THR A 609 -15.15 18.93 -24.11
CA THR A 609 -16.20 19.94 -23.95
C THR A 609 -16.00 21.12 -24.90
N ALA A 610 -14.77 21.64 -25.02
CA ALA A 610 -14.45 22.74 -25.93
C ALA A 610 -14.70 22.35 -27.40
N THR A 611 -14.34 21.13 -27.79
CA THR A 611 -14.57 20.62 -29.14
C THR A 611 -16.06 20.48 -29.46
N SER A 612 -16.85 19.94 -28.53
CA SER A 612 -18.30 19.83 -28.67
C SER A 612 -18.97 21.19 -28.86
N GLN A 613 -18.62 22.17 -28.00
CA GLN A 613 -19.15 23.53 -28.10
C GLN A 613 -18.75 24.24 -29.40
N ALA A 614 -17.51 24.04 -29.86
CA ALA A 614 -17.05 24.62 -31.13
C ALA A 614 -17.80 24.02 -32.33
N LEU A 615 -18.02 22.69 -32.34
CA LEU A 615 -18.80 22.02 -33.37
C LEU A 615 -20.26 22.52 -33.36
N GLN A 616 -20.89 22.60 -32.19
CA GLN A 616 -22.27 23.09 -32.07
C GLN A 616 -22.43 24.55 -32.54
N ARG A 617 -21.51 25.45 -32.16
CA ARG A 617 -21.52 26.85 -32.67
C ARG A 617 -21.38 26.92 -34.19
N SER A 618 -20.64 26.00 -34.81
CA SER A 618 -20.50 25.98 -36.26
C SER A 618 -21.78 25.52 -36.99
N LEU A 619 -22.64 24.76 -36.32
CA LEU A 619 -23.90 24.25 -36.86
C LEU A 619 -25.05 25.26 -36.78
N LEU A 620 -24.93 26.30 -35.95
CA LEU A 620 -25.90 27.38 -35.84
C LEU A 620 -25.63 28.51 -36.85
N PRO A 621 -26.66 29.27 -37.29
CA PRO A 621 -26.47 30.42 -38.17
C PRO A 621 -25.66 31.53 -37.48
N PRO A 622 -24.65 32.12 -38.15
CA PRO A 622 -23.84 33.18 -37.56
C PRO A 622 -24.61 34.48 -37.36
N ASP A 623 -25.50 34.84 -38.31
CA ASP A 623 -26.36 36.03 -38.27
C ASP A 623 -27.73 35.72 -38.88
N LEU A 624 -28.78 36.35 -38.34
CA LEU A 624 -30.14 36.30 -38.91
C LEU A 624 -30.31 37.44 -39.93
N PRO A 625 -30.85 37.17 -41.14
CA PRO A 625 -31.14 38.24 -42.11
C PRO A 625 -32.27 39.16 -41.63
N GLU A 626 -32.15 40.46 -41.92
CA GLU A 626 -33.25 41.42 -41.72
C GLU A 626 -34.33 41.22 -42.80
N ILE A 627 -35.57 40.99 -42.37
CA ILE A 627 -36.74 40.82 -43.25
C ILE A 627 -37.60 42.08 -43.17
N PRO A 628 -37.80 42.82 -44.28
CA PRO A 628 -38.65 44.00 -44.29
C PRO A 628 -40.08 43.67 -43.84
N GLY A 629 -40.54 44.36 -42.79
CA GLY A 629 -41.91 44.20 -42.29
C GLY A 629 -42.16 42.96 -41.44
N VAL A 630 -41.11 42.22 -41.03
CA VAL A 630 -41.22 41.06 -40.13
C VAL A 630 -40.18 41.17 -39.01
N GLU A 631 -40.64 41.15 -37.77
CA GLU A 631 -39.80 40.99 -36.58
C GLU A 631 -39.48 39.50 -36.39
N VAL A 632 -38.20 39.17 -36.24
CA VAL A 632 -37.75 37.80 -35.98
C VAL A 632 -36.92 37.78 -34.70
N ASP A 633 -37.15 36.77 -33.87
CA ASP A 633 -36.30 36.47 -32.71
C ASP A 633 -36.08 34.96 -32.60
N VAL A 634 -34.89 34.57 -32.18
CA VAL A 634 -34.53 33.17 -31.95
C VAL A 634 -33.87 33.02 -30.59
N TYR A 635 -34.37 32.06 -29.82
CA TYR A 635 -33.74 31.59 -28.61
C TYR A 635 -33.29 30.14 -28.81
N TYR A 636 -32.03 29.85 -28.49
CA TYR A 636 -31.48 28.51 -28.54
C TYR A 636 -30.69 28.22 -27.26
N GLN A 637 -30.97 27.08 -26.64
CA GLN A 637 -30.25 26.59 -25.47
C GLN A 637 -29.93 25.11 -25.66
N ALA A 638 -28.65 24.77 -25.59
CA ALA A 638 -28.18 23.40 -25.55
C ALA A 638 -28.45 22.76 -24.18
N ALA A 639 -28.85 21.49 -24.14
CA ALA A 639 -28.91 20.70 -22.94
C ALA A 639 -27.66 19.85 -22.71
N GLY A 640 -27.40 19.60 -21.43
CA GLY A 640 -26.32 18.73 -20.97
C GLY A 640 -25.06 19.46 -20.53
N GLU A 641 -24.29 18.79 -19.67
CA GLU A 641 -22.95 19.19 -19.24
C GLU A 641 -21.95 19.00 -20.41
N GLY A 642 -22.06 19.86 -21.43
CA GLY A 642 -20.99 20.24 -22.36
C GLY A 642 -20.39 19.19 -23.31
N ASN A 643 -20.75 17.90 -23.21
CA ASN A 643 -20.01 16.82 -23.89
C ASN A 643 -20.71 16.15 -25.08
N GLU A 644 -21.96 16.51 -25.38
CA GLU A 644 -22.70 16.01 -26.54
C GLU A 644 -23.18 17.18 -27.41
N VAL A 645 -23.14 16.99 -28.73
CA VAL A 645 -23.73 17.94 -29.68
C VAL A 645 -25.18 17.53 -29.85
N GLY A 646 -26.12 18.43 -29.56
CA GLY A 646 -27.54 18.14 -29.73
C GLY A 646 -28.00 18.16 -31.19
N GLY A 647 -29.21 17.63 -31.40
CA GLY A 647 -29.83 17.46 -32.73
C GLY A 647 -30.64 18.67 -33.21
N ASP A 648 -31.00 19.58 -32.31
CA ASP A 648 -31.81 20.75 -32.61
C ASP A 648 -31.05 21.80 -33.43
N PHE A 649 -31.69 22.31 -34.47
CA PHE A 649 -31.18 23.43 -35.23
C PHE A 649 -32.28 24.34 -35.76
N TYR A 650 -31.87 25.56 -36.13
CA TYR A 650 -32.70 26.49 -36.87
C TYR A 650 -31.89 27.13 -38.00
N ASP A 651 -32.57 27.64 -39.01
CA ASP A 651 -31.96 28.46 -40.05
C ASP A 651 -32.92 29.52 -40.58
N LEU A 652 -32.38 30.66 -40.99
CA LEU A 652 -33.11 31.74 -41.65
C LEU A 652 -32.24 32.34 -42.76
N PHE A 653 -32.78 32.42 -43.97
CA PHE A 653 -31.98 32.76 -45.14
C PHE A 653 -32.77 33.39 -46.28
N THR A 654 -32.10 34.20 -47.08
CA THR A 654 -32.68 34.74 -48.32
C THR A 654 -32.61 33.69 -49.43
N ILE A 655 -33.78 33.37 -50.00
CA ILE A 655 -33.93 32.51 -51.18
C ILE A 655 -33.67 33.34 -52.44
N ARG A 656 -34.41 34.44 -52.58
CA ARG A 656 -34.31 35.43 -53.67
C ARG A 656 -34.78 36.78 -53.15
N GLU A 657 -34.63 37.83 -53.94
CA GLU A 657 -35.07 39.18 -53.53
C GLU A 657 -36.57 39.18 -53.18
N GLY A 658 -36.89 39.52 -51.92
CA GLY A 658 -38.25 39.54 -51.39
C GLY A 658 -38.82 38.20 -50.91
N THR A 659 -38.08 37.09 -50.99
CA THR A 659 -38.51 35.78 -50.47
C THR A 659 -37.43 35.16 -49.59
N TYR A 660 -37.81 34.73 -48.40
CA TYR A 660 -36.90 34.18 -47.39
C TYR A 660 -37.37 32.78 -46.98
N GLY A 661 -36.42 31.90 -46.68
CA GLY A 661 -36.67 30.57 -46.15
C GLY A 661 -36.31 30.53 -44.67
N PHE A 662 -37.09 29.79 -43.89
CA PHE A 662 -36.76 29.45 -42.51
C PHE A 662 -36.93 27.94 -42.29
N ALA A 663 -36.15 27.41 -41.36
CA ALA A 663 -36.19 26.02 -40.97
C ALA A 663 -35.99 25.91 -39.46
N ILE A 664 -36.68 24.97 -38.84
CA ILE A 664 -36.43 24.52 -37.47
C ILE A 664 -36.66 23.02 -37.43
N GLY A 665 -35.74 22.28 -36.83
CA GLY A 665 -35.76 20.83 -36.89
C GLY A 665 -34.91 20.19 -35.81
N ASP A 666 -35.13 18.90 -35.63
CA ASP A 666 -34.40 18.04 -34.70
C ASP A 666 -33.98 16.74 -35.40
N VAL A 667 -32.69 16.43 -35.31
CA VAL A 667 -32.11 15.18 -35.77
C VAL A 667 -32.09 14.17 -34.64
N CYS A 668 -32.72 13.01 -34.85
CA CYS A 668 -32.72 11.94 -33.86
C CYS A 668 -31.29 11.48 -33.48
N GLY A 669 -31.00 11.58 -32.19
CA GLY A 669 -29.77 11.14 -31.54
C GLY A 669 -28.75 12.28 -31.36
N THR A 670 -27.73 12.06 -30.55
CA THR A 670 -26.71 13.08 -30.24
C THR A 670 -25.36 12.78 -30.89
N GLY A 671 -24.45 13.75 -30.84
CA GLY A 671 -23.04 13.60 -31.17
C GLY A 671 -22.66 13.89 -32.64
N PRO A 672 -21.43 13.52 -33.05
CA PRO A 672 -20.86 13.95 -34.34
C PRO A 672 -21.64 13.51 -35.58
N GLU A 673 -22.34 12.38 -35.51
CA GLU A 673 -23.16 11.89 -36.62
C GLU A 673 -24.47 12.70 -36.77
N ALA A 674 -25.11 13.11 -35.67
CA ALA A 674 -26.27 14.02 -35.72
C ALA A 674 -25.87 15.40 -36.26
N ALA A 675 -24.69 15.87 -35.84
CA ALA A 675 -24.07 17.08 -36.37
C ALA A 675 -23.85 17.03 -37.89
N SER A 676 -23.46 15.87 -38.45
CA SER A 676 -23.31 15.68 -39.90
C SER A 676 -24.62 15.90 -40.64
N VAL A 677 -25.70 15.23 -40.20
CA VAL A 677 -27.03 15.34 -40.80
C VAL A 677 -27.58 16.77 -40.68
N THR A 678 -27.36 17.42 -39.54
CA THR A 678 -27.72 18.84 -39.33
C THR A 678 -26.99 19.74 -40.33
N GLY A 679 -25.68 19.54 -40.49
CA GLY A 679 -24.85 20.26 -41.45
C GLY A 679 -25.32 20.04 -42.90
N LEU A 680 -25.57 18.78 -43.27
CA LEU A 680 -26.10 18.39 -44.58
C LEU A 680 -27.46 19.06 -44.84
N ALA A 681 -28.40 18.93 -43.90
CA ALA A 681 -29.75 19.44 -44.06
C ALA A 681 -29.77 20.96 -44.24
N ARG A 682 -29.07 21.69 -43.38
CA ARG A 682 -29.03 23.15 -43.43
C ARG A 682 -28.45 23.69 -44.74
N HIS A 683 -27.31 23.14 -45.19
CA HIS A 683 -26.68 23.57 -46.44
C HIS A 683 -27.50 23.15 -47.66
N SER A 684 -28.10 21.95 -47.64
CA SER A 684 -28.94 21.45 -48.73
C SER A 684 -30.23 22.27 -48.86
N LEU A 685 -30.89 22.63 -47.76
CA LEU A 685 -32.09 23.48 -47.77
C LEU A 685 -31.79 24.83 -48.46
N ARG A 686 -30.70 25.50 -48.07
CA ARG A 686 -30.30 26.78 -48.70
C ARG A 686 -30.05 26.64 -50.19
N LEU A 687 -29.37 25.56 -50.60
CA LEU A 687 -29.03 25.34 -52.01
C LEU A 687 -30.28 25.00 -52.83
N LEU A 688 -31.08 24.04 -52.37
CA LEU A 688 -32.28 23.55 -53.05
C LEU A 688 -33.36 24.64 -53.17
N ALA A 689 -33.58 25.43 -52.13
CA ALA A 689 -34.55 26.52 -52.17
C ALA A 689 -34.15 27.59 -53.22
N ARG A 690 -32.85 27.84 -53.40
CA ARG A 690 -32.33 28.79 -54.40
C ARG A 690 -32.44 28.29 -55.84
N GLU A 691 -32.65 26.99 -56.05
CA GLU A 691 -32.91 26.43 -57.39
C GLU A 691 -34.34 26.73 -57.89
N GLY A 692 -35.19 27.36 -57.07
CA GLY A 692 -36.57 27.69 -57.43
C GLY A 692 -37.53 26.51 -57.34
N LEU A 693 -37.16 25.47 -56.59
CA LEU A 693 -38.04 24.36 -56.22
C LEU A 693 -39.07 24.82 -55.20
N ASP A 694 -40.26 24.22 -55.20
CA ASP A 694 -41.24 24.45 -54.14
C ASP A 694 -40.89 23.69 -52.85
N ALA A 695 -41.50 24.08 -51.73
CA ALA A 695 -41.21 23.52 -50.42
C ALA A 695 -41.30 21.97 -50.36
N PRO A 696 -42.32 21.30 -50.94
CA PRO A 696 -42.37 19.84 -51.00
C PRO A 696 -41.20 19.24 -51.78
N GLN A 697 -40.85 19.79 -52.95
CA GLN A 697 -39.71 19.32 -53.76
C GLN A 697 -38.37 19.47 -53.04
N VAL A 698 -38.18 20.59 -52.32
CA VAL A 698 -36.99 20.82 -51.49
C VAL A 698 -36.87 19.71 -50.45
N LEU A 699 -37.95 19.40 -49.73
CA LEU A 699 -37.93 18.37 -48.69
C LEU A 699 -37.81 16.95 -49.24
N SER A 700 -38.43 16.64 -50.39
CA SER A 700 -38.26 15.33 -51.03
C SER A 700 -36.81 15.08 -51.46
N ARG A 701 -36.11 16.11 -51.97
CA ARG A 701 -34.69 15.99 -52.32
C ARG A 701 -33.79 15.93 -51.08
N LEU A 702 -34.13 16.68 -50.04
CA LEU A 702 -33.44 16.58 -48.75
C LEU A 702 -33.58 15.17 -48.17
N ASN A 703 -34.77 14.58 -48.21
CA ASN A 703 -35.01 13.21 -47.76
C ASN A 703 -34.11 12.20 -48.49
N ALA A 704 -34.00 12.31 -49.81
CA ALA A 704 -33.10 11.46 -50.59
C ALA A 704 -31.63 11.63 -50.18
N ALA A 705 -31.19 12.88 -49.96
CA ALA A 705 -29.82 13.15 -49.51
C ALA A 705 -29.52 12.55 -48.13
N ILE A 706 -30.47 12.63 -47.19
CA ILE A 706 -30.34 12.02 -45.85
C ILE A 706 -30.27 10.49 -45.95
N LEU A 707 -31.12 9.87 -46.79
CA LEU A 707 -31.13 8.42 -46.99
C LEU A 707 -29.81 7.90 -47.61
N ASP A 708 -29.21 8.68 -48.52
CA ASP A 708 -27.95 8.35 -49.19
C ASP A 708 -26.72 8.43 -48.25
N GLU A 709 -26.76 9.26 -47.20
CA GLU A 709 -25.64 9.46 -46.27
C GLU A 709 -25.35 8.24 -45.37
N GLY A 710 -26.26 7.25 -45.31
CA GLY A 710 -25.86 5.86 -45.07
C GLY A 710 -26.05 5.28 -43.66
N SER A 711 -26.85 5.89 -42.77
CA SER A 711 -27.30 5.21 -41.54
C SER A 711 -28.82 5.10 -41.48
N ARG A 712 -29.36 3.89 -41.69
CA ARG A 712 -30.82 3.57 -41.71
C ARG A 712 -31.52 3.74 -40.33
N SER A 713 -30.97 4.58 -39.46
CA SER A 713 -31.39 4.72 -38.06
C SER A 713 -31.50 6.17 -37.60
N ARG A 714 -31.16 7.15 -38.45
CA ARG A 714 -31.29 8.57 -38.13
C ARG A 714 -32.34 9.20 -39.00
N PHE A 715 -33.23 9.93 -38.36
CA PHE A 715 -34.34 10.62 -38.98
C PHE A 715 -34.37 12.07 -38.50
N LEU A 716 -35.00 12.93 -39.29
CA LEU A 716 -35.04 14.36 -39.06
C LEU A 716 -36.51 14.80 -38.99
N THR A 717 -36.89 15.43 -37.89
CA THR A 717 -38.12 16.23 -37.83
C THR A 717 -37.80 17.64 -38.32
N LEU A 718 -38.62 18.19 -39.20
CA LEU A 718 -38.34 19.49 -39.79
C LEU A 718 -39.62 20.26 -40.09
N LEU A 719 -39.70 21.50 -39.61
CA LEU A 719 -40.58 22.52 -40.14
C LEU A 719 -39.79 23.42 -41.08
N TYR A 720 -40.17 23.41 -42.36
CA TYR A 720 -39.62 24.31 -43.38
C TYR A 720 -40.70 25.27 -43.86
N GLY A 721 -40.34 26.55 -44.01
CA GLY A 721 -41.26 27.57 -44.46
C GLY A 721 -40.62 28.60 -45.36
N GLU A 722 -41.39 29.08 -46.33
CA GLU A 722 -41.02 30.19 -47.21
C GLU A 722 -41.92 31.38 -46.93
N LEU A 723 -41.32 32.54 -46.71
CA LEU A 723 -42.00 33.79 -46.38
C LEU A 723 -41.80 34.84 -47.47
N THR A 724 -42.89 35.47 -47.88
CA THR A 724 -42.91 36.55 -48.86
C THR A 724 -43.70 37.73 -48.28
N PRO A 725 -43.02 38.81 -47.83
CA PRO A 725 -43.68 40.00 -47.33
C PRO A 725 -44.48 40.69 -48.44
N ARG A 726 -45.71 41.12 -48.14
CA ARG A 726 -46.60 41.77 -49.09
C ARG A 726 -46.62 43.31 -48.87
N PRO A 727 -46.95 44.09 -49.91
CA PRO A 727 -47.01 45.56 -49.80
C PRO A 727 -48.08 46.09 -48.84
N ASP A 728 -49.11 45.28 -48.55
CA ASP A 728 -50.20 45.60 -47.61
C ASP A 728 -49.78 45.44 -46.13
N GLY A 729 -48.53 45.08 -45.87
CA GLY A 729 -47.98 44.84 -44.55
C GLY A 729 -48.27 43.44 -44.01
N SER A 730 -48.97 42.57 -44.75
CA SER A 730 -49.10 41.15 -44.40
C SER A 730 -47.91 40.33 -44.90
N THR A 731 -47.75 39.10 -44.41
CA THR A 731 -46.72 38.18 -44.92
C THR A 731 -47.36 36.87 -45.34
N GLU A 732 -47.08 36.44 -46.57
CA GLU A 732 -47.49 35.12 -47.07
C GLU A 732 -46.48 34.06 -46.68
N LEU A 733 -46.97 32.93 -46.20
CA LEU A 733 -46.20 31.78 -45.77
C LEU A 733 -46.62 30.55 -46.55
N SER A 734 -45.63 29.75 -46.95
CA SER A 734 -45.78 28.40 -47.46
C SER A 734 -45.03 27.46 -46.52
N LEU A 735 -45.74 26.57 -45.82
CA LEU A 735 -45.20 25.75 -44.74
C LEU A 735 -45.30 24.25 -45.08
N VAL A 736 -44.28 23.49 -44.68
CA VAL A 736 -44.32 22.02 -44.66
C VAL A 736 -43.78 21.54 -43.31
N CYS A 737 -44.57 20.77 -42.57
CA CYS A 737 -44.24 20.27 -41.23
C CYS A 737 -43.99 18.76 -41.26
N ALA A 738 -42.76 18.35 -41.54
CA ALA A 738 -42.31 16.97 -41.62
C ALA A 738 -41.98 16.42 -40.22
N GLY A 739 -43.00 15.94 -39.50
CA GLY A 739 -42.89 15.28 -38.19
C GLY A 739 -42.49 16.17 -37.01
N HIS A 740 -42.26 17.47 -37.25
CA HIS A 740 -41.88 18.44 -36.22
C HIS A 740 -43.08 18.91 -35.37
N PRO A 741 -42.89 19.43 -34.14
CA PRO A 741 -43.95 20.10 -33.40
C PRO A 741 -44.64 21.19 -34.24
N LEU A 742 -45.97 21.25 -34.12
CA LEU A 742 -46.77 22.10 -34.99
C LEU A 742 -46.55 23.58 -34.66
N PRO A 743 -46.30 24.44 -35.67
CA PRO A 743 -46.19 25.86 -35.44
C PRO A 743 -47.52 26.43 -34.97
N LEU A 744 -47.47 27.35 -34.01
CA LEU A 744 -48.65 27.99 -33.43
C LEU A 744 -48.76 29.43 -33.92
N ARG A 745 -49.93 29.81 -34.42
CA ARG A 745 -50.24 31.19 -34.79
C ARG A 745 -51.09 31.84 -33.70
N LEU A 746 -50.59 32.92 -33.12
CA LEU A 746 -51.35 33.82 -32.27
C LEU A 746 -51.99 34.93 -33.11
N ARG A 747 -53.31 34.99 -33.08
CA ARG A 747 -54.11 36.04 -33.71
C ARG A 747 -54.22 37.28 -32.81
N THR A 748 -54.64 38.39 -33.41
CA THR A 748 -54.83 39.67 -32.71
C THR A 748 -55.98 39.65 -31.69
N ASP A 749 -56.92 38.71 -31.80
CA ASP A 749 -58.01 38.47 -30.84
C ASP A 749 -57.62 37.57 -29.66
N GLY A 750 -56.36 37.12 -29.62
CA GLY A 750 -55.84 36.21 -28.59
C GLY A 750 -56.12 34.73 -28.86
N GLN A 751 -56.78 34.38 -29.97
CA GLN A 751 -56.92 32.97 -30.36
C GLN A 751 -55.58 32.41 -30.84
N VAL A 752 -55.29 31.17 -30.46
CA VAL A 752 -54.11 30.42 -30.91
C VAL A 752 -54.56 29.25 -31.76
N ASP A 753 -54.16 29.24 -33.02
CA ASP A 753 -54.44 28.15 -33.97
C ASP A 753 -53.14 27.44 -34.36
N ARG A 754 -53.23 26.16 -34.72
CA ARG A 754 -52.12 25.46 -35.42
C ARG A 754 -51.99 26.03 -36.84
N ALA A 755 -50.76 26.35 -37.24
CA ALA A 755 -50.46 26.99 -38.52
C ALA A 755 -50.09 26.00 -39.65
N ALA A 756 -49.97 24.71 -39.32
CA ALA A 756 -49.74 23.61 -40.27
C ALA A 756 -50.40 22.31 -39.76
N THR A 757 -50.44 21.30 -40.61
CA THR A 757 -50.84 19.93 -40.28
C THR A 757 -49.61 19.00 -40.19
N PRO A 758 -49.67 17.94 -39.36
CA PRO A 758 -48.55 17.02 -39.21
C PRO A 758 -48.41 16.15 -40.46
N GLN A 759 -47.20 16.10 -41.01
CA GLN A 759 -46.82 15.27 -42.17
C GLN A 759 -45.67 14.33 -41.79
N PRO A 760 -45.33 13.31 -42.60
CA PRO A 760 -44.29 12.35 -42.23
C PRO A 760 -42.89 12.98 -42.14
N LEU A 761 -42.07 12.43 -41.24
CA LEU A 761 -40.69 12.85 -40.97
C LEU A 761 -39.69 12.37 -42.05
N LEU A 762 -38.53 13.02 -42.12
CA LEU A 762 -37.51 12.77 -43.16
C LEU A 762 -36.53 11.68 -42.73
N GLY A 763 -35.97 10.93 -43.67
CA GLY A 763 -34.92 9.92 -43.46
C GLY A 763 -35.42 8.52 -43.12
N VAL A 764 -36.74 8.28 -43.14
CA VAL A 764 -37.34 6.95 -42.83
C VAL A 764 -37.99 6.28 -44.04
N MET A 765 -38.62 7.05 -44.92
CA MET A 765 -39.34 6.53 -46.08
C MET A 765 -38.71 7.04 -47.38
N ASP A 766 -38.56 6.17 -48.37
CA ASP A 766 -37.98 6.53 -49.67
C ASP A 766 -38.87 7.51 -50.45
N GLU A 767 -40.20 7.28 -50.41
CA GLU A 767 -41.21 8.13 -51.05
C GLU A 767 -42.00 8.89 -49.98
N LEU A 768 -41.97 10.23 -50.08
CA LEU A 768 -42.72 11.14 -49.22
C LEU A 768 -43.74 11.92 -50.03
N ASP A 769 -45.02 11.85 -49.63
CA ASP A 769 -46.09 12.68 -50.18
C ASP A 769 -46.30 13.89 -49.25
N LEU A 770 -45.56 14.96 -49.50
CA LEU A 770 -45.59 16.19 -48.72
C LEU A 770 -46.41 17.26 -49.45
N THR A 771 -47.14 18.07 -48.68
CA THR A 771 -47.99 19.15 -49.22
C THR A 771 -47.63 20.48 -48.58
N ALA A 772 -47.56 21.52 -49.41
CA ALA A 772 -47.36 22.89 -48.94
C ALA A 772 -48.69 23.47 -48.44
N GLU A 773 -48.69 23.98 -47.21
CA GLU A 773 -49.81 24.69 -46.63
C GLU A 773 -49.58 26.20 -46.68
N HIS A 774 -50.55 26.91 -47.22
CA HIS A 774 -50.46 28.36 -47.41
C HIS A 774 -51.23 29.11 -46.33
N LEU A 775 -50.55 30.07 -45.71
CA LEU A 775 -51.04 30.90 -44.62
C LEU A 775 -50.68 32.36 -44.89
N VAL A 776 -51.51 33.29 -44.44
CA VAL A 776 -51.16 34.72 -44.41
C VAL A 776 -51.14 35.17 -42.94
N LEU A 777 -50.01 35.72 -42.51
CA LEU A 777 -49.89 36.42 -41.22
C LEU A 777 -50.30 37.88 -41.41
N ALA A 778 -51.35 38.28 -40.70
CA ALA A 778 -51.81 39.66 -40.69
C ALA A 778 -50.95 40.53 -39.74
N PRO A 779 -50.94 41.87 -39.91
CA PRO A 779 -50.26 42.77 -38.97
C PRO A 779 -50.74 42.57 -37.53
N GLY A 780 -49.79 42.35 -36.62
CA GLY A 780 -50.00 42.06 -35.21
C GLY A 780 -50.04 40.58 -34.86
N GLU A 781 -50.12 39.68 -35.85
CA GLU A 781 -50.07 38.22 -35.63
C GLU A 781 -48.64 37.71 -35.45
N VAL A 782 -48.52 36.60 -34.71
CA VAL A 782 -47.25 35.94 -34.39
C VAL A 782 -47.31 34.49 -34.80
N LEU A 783 -46.24 33.97 -35.38
CA LEU A 783 -45.98 32.54 -35.58
C LEU A 783 -44.86 32.12 -34.62
N LEU A 784 -45.16 31.13 -33.78
CA LEU A 784 -44.21 30.50 -32.87
C LEU A 784 -43.89 29.10 -33.40
N CYS A 785 -42.61 28.82 -33.58
CA CYS A 785 -42.09 27.50 -33.93
C CYS A 785 -41.11 27.06 -32.84
N VAL A 786 -41.23 25.82 -32.36
CA VAL A 786 -40.40 25.30 -31.27
C VAL A 786 -39.95 23.88 -31.59
N THR A 787 -38.78 23.49 -31.10
CA THR A 787 -38.38 22.09 -31.06
C THR A 787 -39.08 21.34 -29.92
N ASP A 788 -38.96 20.02 -29.94
CA ASP A 788 -39.67 19.15 -29.02
C ASP A 788 -39.20 19.36 -27.57
N GLY A 789 -37.94 19.69 -27.29
CA GLY A 789 -37.44 20.00 -25.94
C GLY A 789 -38.20 21.11 -25.19
N VAL A 790 -38.92 21.98 -25.90
CA VAL A 790 -39.90 22.92 -25.30
C VAL A 790 -41.20 22.21 -24.89
N THR A 791 -41.77 21.43 -25.82
CA THR A 791 -43.07 20.76 -25.63
C THR A 791 -43.01 19.53 -24.72
N GLU A 792 -41.89 18.81 -24.77
CA GLU A 792 -41.55 17.60 -24.01
C GLU A 792 -41.12 17.91 -22.58
N ARG A 793 -41.00 19.20 -22.20
CA ARG A 793 -40.63 19.60 -20.83
C ARG A 793 -41.57 18.96 -19.80
N ARG A 794 -41.02 18.19 -18.85
CA ARG A 794 -41.80 17.38 -17.89
C ARG A 794 -41.69 17.84 -16.45
N GLU A 795 -42.78 17.71 -15.72
CA GLU A 795 -42.86 17.74 -14.26
C GLU A 795 -43.57 16.45 -13.81
N GLY A 796 -42.78 15.44 -13.43
CA GLY A 796 -43.29 14.08 -13.19
C GLY A 796 -43.90 13.47 -14.46
N LEU A 797 -45.20 13.18 -14.45
CA LEU A 797 -45.93 12.62 -15.60
C LEU A 797 -46.56 13.70 -16.51
N ARG A 798 -46.55 14.97 -16.10
CA ARG A 798 -47.14 16.07 -16.87
C ARG A 798 -46.11 16.65 -17.83
N MET A 799 -46.49 16.81 -19.09
CA MET A 799 -45.72 17.54 -20.11
C MET A 799 -46.31 18.94 -20.29
N LEU A 800 -45.48 19.92 -20.72
CA LEU A 800 -45.98 21.23 -21.12
C LEU A 800 -46.93 21.10 -22.32
N GLY A 801 -46.50 20.36 -23.35
CA GLY A 801 -47.28 20.04 -24.55
C GLY A 801 -47.73 21.26 -25.36
N ASP A 802 -48.39 20.99 -26.49
CA ASP A 802 -48.96 22.02 -27.36
C ASP A 802 -50.00 22.88 -26.62
N ASP A 803 -50.84 22.25 -25.81
CA ASP A 803 -51.94 22.93 -25.11
C ASP A 803 -51.41 23.93 -24.07
N GLY A 804 -50.41 23.53 -23.28
CA GLY A 804 -49.76 24.44 -22.33
C GLY A 804 -49.01 25.57 -23.03
N LEU A 805 -48.41 25.30 -24.18
CA LEU A 805 -47.75 26.33 -24.99
C LEU A 805 -48.77 27.32 -25.59
N ALA A 806 -49.93 26.85 -26.04
CA ALA A 806 -51.02 27.68 -26.53
C ALA A 806 -51.62 28.58 -25.44
N GLU A 807 -51.74 28.07 -24.20
CA GLU A 807 -52.14 28.88 -23.04
C GLU A 807 -51.14 30.00 -22.75
N VAL A 808 -49.84 29.71 -22.85
CA VAL A 808 -48.78 30.74 -22.68
C VAL A 808 -48.88 31.81 -23.77
N LEU A 809 -49.08 31.40 -25.03
CA LEU A 809 -49.20 32.30 -26.19
C LEU A 809 -50.44 33.20 -26.12
N THR A 810 -51.55 32.73 -25.56
CA THR A 810 -52.79 33.52 -25.43
C THR A 810 -52.53 34.86 -24.69
N GLY A 811 -51.60 34.86 -23.73
CA GLY A 811 -51.21 36.05 -22.96
C GLY A 811 -50.18 36.96 -23.65
N CYS A 812 -49.78 36.67 -24.89
CA CYS A 812 -48.70 37.34 -25.60
C CYS A 812 -49.17 38.34 -26.68
N THR A 813 -50.47 38.64 -26.76
CA THR A 813 -51.03 39.55 -27.77
C THR A 813 -50.37 40.93 -27.70
N GLY A 814 -49.87 41.41 -28.84
CA GLY A 814 -49.25 42.73 -28.95
C GLY A 814 -47.79 42.82 -28.47
N LEU A 815 -47.20 41.73 -27.98
CA LEU A 815 -45.78 41.67 -27.65
C LEU A 815 -44.91 41.62 -28.92
N THR A 816 -43.64 42.04 -28.80
CA THR A 816 -42.63 41.88 -29.85
C THR A 816 -42.18 40.42 -29.97
N ALA A 817 -41.60 40.02 -31.10
CA ALA A 817 -41.11 38.65 -31.30
C ALA A 817 -40.22 38.17 -30.14
N GLY A 818 -39.23 38.97 -29.72
CA GLY A 818 -38.36 38.61 -28.60
C GLY A 818 -39.02 38.60 -27.22
N ALA A 819 -40.07 39.41 -27.01
CA ALA A 819 -40.83 39.35 -25.77
C ALA A 819 -41.68 38.07 -25.70
N VAL A 820 -42.17 37.57 -26.84
CA VAL A 820 -42.86 36.26 -26.93
C VAL A 820 -41.87 35.13 -26.65
N ALA A 821 -40.71 35.11 -27.33
CA ALA A 821 -39.68 34.09 -27.12
C ALA A 821 -39.24 34.01 -25.65
N LEU A 822 -38.95 35.15 -25.02
CA LEU A 822 -38.60 35.23 -23.60
C LEU A 822 -39.73 34.75 -22.66
N ARG A 823 -40.99 35.01 -23.04
CA ARG A 823 -42.15 34.56 -22.24
C ARG A 823 -42.31 33.04 -22.29
N VAL A 824 -42.07 32.44 -23.45
CA VAL A 824 -42.07 30.98 -23.67
C VAL A 824 -40.91 30.34 -22.92
N GLN A 825 -39.69 30.85 -23.09
CA GLN A 825 -38.50 30.39 -22.35
C GLN A 825 -38.76 30.34 -20.84
N ARG A 826 -39.25 31.45 -20.26
CA ARG A 826 -39.56 31.52 -18.82
C ARG A 826 -40.67 30.56 -18.39
N ALA A 827 -41.59 30.20 -19.29
CA ALA A 827 -42.61 29.21 -18.99
C ALA A 827 -41.99 27.81 -18.90
N VAL A 828 -41.09 27.45 -19.83
CA VAL A 828 -40.34 26.17 -19.83
C VAL A 828 -39.47 26.02 -18.59
N GLU A 829 -38.72 27.07 -18.22
CA GLU A 829 -37.87 27.09 -17.02
C GLU A 829 -38.68 26.91 -15.73
N ARG A 830 -39.85 27.55 -15.65
CA ARG A 830 -40.72 27.47 -14.46
C ARG A 830 -41.52 26.19 -14.37
N PHE A 831 -41.63 25.44 -15.46
CA PHE A 831 -42.46 24.24 -15.49
C PHE A 831 -41.88 23.10 -14.63
N ALA A 832 -40.55 23.02 -14.49
CA ALA A 832 -39.89 22.04 -13.64
C ALA A 832 -38.61 22.60 -12.99
N PRO A 833 -38.25 22.15 -11.77
CA PRO A 833 -37.11 22.68 -11.01
C PRO A 833 -35.75 22.18 -11.50
N GLU A 834 -35.70 21.04 -12.18
CA GLU A 834 -34.48 20.44 -12.74
C GLU A 834 -34.08 21.16 -14.04
N PRO A 835 -32.80 21.26 -14.41
CA PRO A 835 -32.41 21.86 -15.70
C PRO A 835 -33.02 21.12 -16.91
N PRO A 836 -33.11 21.76 -18.09
CA PRO A 836 -33.54 21.09 -19.32
C PRO A 836 -32.65 19.88 -19.63
N SER A 837 -33.28 18.74 -19.91
CA SER A 837 -32.59 17.50 -20.30
C SER A 837 -32.33 17.41 -21.80
N ASP A 838 -32.99 18.25 -22.60
CA ASP A 838 -32.92 18.26 -24.06
C ASP A 838 -32.75 19.68 -24.60
N ASP A 839 -32.17 19.79 -25.79
CA ASP A 839 -31.96 21.06 -26.47
C ASP A 839 -33.30 21.77 -26.69
N MET A 840 -33.27 23.10 -26.77
CA MET A 840 -34.46 23.86 -27.14
C MET A 840 -34.12 24.96 -28.11
N ALA A 841 -34.91 25.03 -29.19
CA ALA A 841 -34.95 26.14 -30.13
C ALA A 841 -36.36 26.74 -30.13
N ILE A 842 -36.43 28.08 -30.08
CA ILE A 842 -37.67 28.86 -30.17
C ILE A 842 -37.45 29.91 -31.25
N LEU A 843 -38.16 29.76 -32.38
CA LEU A 843 -38.19 30.73 -33.47
C LEU A 843 -39.53 31.46 -33.44
N THR A 844 -39.48 32.79 -33.34
CA THR A 844 -40.68 33.63 -33.34
C THR A 844 -40.64 34.60 -34.52
N LEU A 845 -41.70 34.59 -35.32
CA LEU A 845 -41.93 35.54 -36.41
C LEU A 845 -43.16 36.40 -36.07
N ARG A 846 -43.04 37.72 -36.17
CA ARG A 846 -44.15 38.65 -35.96
C ARG A 846 -44.23 39.65 -37.10
N VAL A 847 -45.44 39.91 -37.57
CA VAL A 847 -45.70 41.03 -38.48
C VAL A 847 -46.07 42.26 -37.65
N PRO A 848 -45.28 43.35 -37.63
CA PRO A 848 -45.59 44.52 -36.80
C PRO A 848 -46.88 45.21 -37.30
N SER A 849 -47.73 45.61 -36.37
CA SER A 849 -48.86 46.50 -36.69
C SER A 849 -48.28 47.86 -37.10
N GLN A 850 -48.51 48.31 -38.34
CA GLN A 850 -48.11 49.66 -38.74
C GLN A 850 -48.76 50.66 -37.78
N ARG A 851 -47.96 51.41 -37.02
CA ARG A 851 -48.44 52.62 -36.35
C ARG A 851 -48.88 53.58 -37.45
N VAL A 852 -50.18 53.72 -37.64
CA VAL A 852 -50.72 54.97 -38.21
C VAL A 852 -50.26 56.07 -37.25
N GLY A 853 -49.43 56.97 -37.77
CA GLY A 853 -48.73 58.00 -37.00
C GLY A 853 -49.63 58.92 -36.19
#